data_AF-A0A8I1E830-F1
#
_entry.id   AF-A0A8I1E830-F1
#
_cell.length_a   1.000
_cell.length_b   1.000
_cell.length_c   1.000
_cell.angle_alpha   90.00
_cell.angle_beta   90.00
_cell.angle_gamma   90.00
#
_symmetry.space_group_name_H-M   'P 1'
#
loop_
_entity.id
_entity.type
_entity.pdbx_description
1 polymer ?
#
loop_
_entity_poly.entity_id
_entity_poly.type
_entity_poly.pdbx_seq_one_letter_code
_entity_poly.pdbx_strand_id
1 'polypeptide(L)'
;MTLKAFRGRPFEHTHENRAFNELFDLLDVHCSDSGQDWYLLGNFYVGSRELDAMVIKPNAVIILDFKEFRGKLEFSEDGPWLIEDEEAGSNVQVKGGASVNPLRQLRINKGAMLDFLSRNFTDLNATCNWRHAAALVAFQGPIEFDHRQLPGLIKPWFHISDMGRIVRDLDAIVSREIFLSRENMERLTAQLGIDPFVPAGAPKLNRLSGRETSARDGHRLTQQQSQALGEFSTWLKSGSGVFRLAGMASTGKRFLFPHLVDALEEAGVELLLLTPSARISSTYQHPLAQPVSIYTWLYSQQPNRFETKDGRKVGIHEIREDHLLQGKIPVLVDAHLLSDEEFDVGDRRYGSGRLIHDFLSVIAKHKTPFVVIGDPYQMPRGSLQRSLISGNMLEQLGLSVVSYLLTEQILDVGDDALSKLQAHLVNSLDKGRFNKLPRLSGKRLDILENVNSRGWVPDISNVRAESILVCGTHEQAAKVNGAVKTKILGHLSPTKLAAGDRIDFHNRTPILASEPDAINQSTIRWVNSGDIGLVGLVEERLETHFVELRGRKEPIRLHFQRASCRLPGLGEVEFRYLVDYFEADRPDITGDQYLALQVLAGQLAKPELEVHKQRLPDKTDPRYKQARAEYDRLEYQVLQAHGYLSAALIRPAHALTLHRAQGRRWPSVWVNASRSASSEKPNNADYFRWLYTASVGADETFTVRQMPLLSPLSNAAVSRAHNIRIGTFPLKHSLFYDAFRHPTEQEASMAMPSGFSDMALRPLFLELSERLADSDWSLSDWREHSYQVVITFSYQTAATNIRVRLHYDKNFAVTNVVFIDGNDIEQKTIRKLLMKPFKPQSETLAEAVETLQELLAAYNFVIIEGTEASYRVQLTLAVDNEGIEIQVDANKEGMVSSIRVLKASTEGIVQQLEKALAVQS
;
A
#
# COMPACT_ATOMS: atom_id res chain seq x y z
N MET A 1 -13.09 27.25 2.87
CA MET A 1 -12.72 26.82 4.23
C MET A 1 -14.02 26.50 4.93
N THR A 2 -14.07 25.38 5.64
CA THR A 2 -15.32 24.75 6.09
C THR A 2 -15.03 23.98 7.36
N LEU A 3 -15.94 24.03 8.34
CA LEU A 3 -15.90 23.12 9.48
C LEU A 3 -15.91 21.67 8.95
N LYS A 4 -14.92 20.87 9.36
CA LYS A 4 -14.94 19.42 9.11
C LYS A 4 -15.39 18.70 10.38
N ALA A 5 -16.57 18.10 10.34
CA ALA A 5 -17.12 17.36 11.47
C ALA A 5 -17.02 15.85 11.27
N PHE A 6 -16.72 15.12 12.33
CA PHE A 6 -16.60 13.67 12.37
C PHE A 6 -17.35 13.15 13.59
N ARG A 7 -18.04 12.02 13.47
CA ARG A 7 -18.73 11.40 14.60
C ARG A 7 -18.61 9.88 14.56
N GLY A 8 -18.05 9.28 15.61
CA GLY A 8 -17.75 7.84 15.62
C GLY A 8 -18.99 6.98 15.74
N ARG A 9 -19.85 7.30 16.72
CA ARG A 9 -21.19 6.70 16.89
C ARG A 9 -22.19 7.79 17.34
N PRO A 10 -23.50 7.59 17.14
CA PRO A 10 -24.49 8.41 17.84
C PRO A 10 -24.28 8.29 19.35
N PHE A 11 -24.45 9.38 20.10
CA PHE A 11 -24.34 9.34 21.57
C PHE A 11 -25.43 8.44 22.15
N GLU A 12 -25.12 7.75 23.25
CA GLU A 12 -26.08 6.89 23.95
C GLU A 12 -27.16 7.73 24.65
N HIS A 13 -26.81 8.97 25.02
CA HIS A 13 -27.73 9.90 25.66
C HIS A 13 -28.29 10.94 24.68
N THR A 14 -29.60 11.21 24.78
CA THR A 14 -30.31 12.16 23.92
C THR A 14 -29.77 13.58 24.08
N HIS A 15 -29.40 13.97 25.30
CA HIS A 15 -28.89 15.30 25.58
C HIS A 15 -27.50 15.53 24.95
N GLU A 16 -26.60 14.54 24.96
CA GLU A 16 -25.29 14.64 24.31
C GLU A 16 -25.41 14.76 22.79
N ASN A 17 -26.35 14.02 22.18
CA ASN A 17 -26.65 14.18 20.75
C ASN A 17 -27.14 15.61 20.42
N ARG A 18 -28.01 16.18 21.26
CA ARG A 18 -28.49 17.56 21.09
C ARG A 18 -27.34 18.56 21.23
N ALA A 19 -26.53 18.44 22.27
CA ALA A 19 -25.37 19.31 22.50
C ALA A 19 -24.37 19.28 21.35
N PHE A 20 -24.05 18.09 20.83
CA PHE A 20 -23.12 17.97 19.71
C PHE A 20 -23.67 18.60 18.43
N ASN A 21 -24.95 18.38 18.12
CA ASN A 21 -25.58 18.96 16.93
C ASN A 21 -25.65 20.49 17.04
N GLU A 22 -26.04 21.02 18.20
CA GLU A 22 -26.06 22.47 18.46
C GLU A 22 -24.65 23.08 18.33
N LEU A 23 -23.64 22.43 18.91
CA LEU A 23 -22.25 22.87 18.75
C LEU A 23 -21.80 22.84 17.29
N PHE A 24 -22.16 21.80 16.53
CA PHE A 24 -21.87 21.73 15.10
C PHE A 24 -22.48 22.91 14.35
N ASP A 25 -23.76 23.20 14.55
CA ASP A 25 -24.47 24.29 13.87
C ASP A 25 -23.83 25.65 14.20
N LEU A 26 -23.48 25.88 15.47
CA LEU A 26 -22.81 27.10 15.92
C LEU A 26 -21.41 27.27 15.31
N LEU A 27 -20.61 26.20 15.27
CA LEU A 27 -19.27 26.23 14.69
C LEU A 27 -19.28 26.33 13.16
N ASP A 28 -20.26 25.75 12.48
CA ASP A 28 -20.36 25.79 11.02
C ASP A 28 -20.61 27.22 10.54
N VAL A 29 -21.50 27.94 11.22
CA VAL A 29 -21.72 29.38 11.02
C VAL A 29 -20.42 30.16 11.26
N HIS A 30 -19.76 29.94 12.40
CA HIS A 30 -18.52 30.66 12.74
C HIS A 30 -17.38 30.41 11.73
N CYS A 31 -17.14 29.16 11.34
CA CYS A 31 -16.08 28.81 10.39
C CYS A 31 -16.38 29.37 8.99
N SER A 32 -17.66 29.39 8.60
CA SER A 32 -18.11 29.99 7.34
C SER A 32 -17.88 31.51 7.32
N ASP A 33 -18.18 32.20 8.43
CA ASP A 33 -18.03 33.66 8.54
C ASP A 33 -16.57 34.10 8.71
N SER A 34 -15.81 33.38 9.54
CA SER A 34 -14.41 33.71 9.87
C SER A 34 -13.39 33.22 8.83
N GLY A 35 -13.77 32.22 8.03
CA GLY A 35 -12.87 31.53 7.11
C GLY A 35 -11.81 30.68 7.80
N GLN A 36 -12.00 30.28 9.07
CA GLN A 36 -11.04 29.41 9.76
C GLN A 36 -11.31 27.92 9.49
N ASP A 37 -10.25 27.11 9.39
CA ASP A 37 -10.35 25.65 9.24
C ASP A 37 -10.31 24.98 10.63
N TRP A 38 -11.49 24.60 11.15
CA TRP A 38 -11.63 23.85 12.40
C TRP A 38 -12.17 22.45 12.15
N TYR A 39 -11.88 21.55 13.09
CA TYR A 39 -12.33 20.17 13.07
C TYR A 39 -13.09 19.88 14.35
N LEU A 40 -14.30 19.34 14.22
CA LEU A 40 -15.13 18.88 15.34
C LEU A 40 -15.23 17.36 15.29
N LEU A 41 -14.76 16.68 16.34
CA LEU A 41 -14.81 15.24 16.46
C LEU A 41 -15.76 14.91 17.61
N GLY A 42 -16.77 14.08 17.37
CA GLY A 42 -17.76 13.66 18.36
C GLY A 42 -17.72 12.18 18.62
N ASN A 43 -17.94 11.81 19.88
CA ASN A 43 -18.13 10.45 20.35
C ASN A 43 -17.13 9.45 19.75
N PHE A 44 -15.91 9.49 20.27
CA PHE A 44 -14.82 8.67 19.78
C PHE A 44 -13.91 8.18 20.91
N TYR A 45 -13.13 7.15 20.62
CA TYR A 45 -12.24 6.53 21.60
C TYR A 45 -10.79 6.92 21.38
N VAL A 46 -10.10 7.19 22.48
CA VAL A 46 -8.65 7.27 22.56
C VAL A 46 -8.15 6.20 23.53
N GLY A 47 -7.45 5.19 23.01
CA GLY A 47 -7.12 3.98 23.76
C GLY A 47 -8.40 3.24 24.17
N SER A 48 -8.61 3.10 25.48
CA SER A 48 -9.81 2.49 26.07
C SER A 48 -10.85 3.49 26.59
N ARG A 49 -10.64 4.80 26.36
CA ARG A 49 -11.52 5.86 26.89
C ARG A 49 -12.33 6.53 25.81
N GLU A 50 -13.60 6.73 26.11
CA GLU A 50 -14.53 7.49 25.29
C GLU A 50 -14.44 8.98 25.61
N LEU A 51 -14.48 9.80 24.56
CA LEU A 51 -14.50 11.25 24.63
C LEU A 51 -15.77 11.76 23.93
N ASP A 52 -16.48 12.68 24.60
CA ASP A 52 -17.72 13.26 24.09
C ASP A 52 -17.47 14.09 22.83
N ALA A 53 -16.53 15.04 22.89
CA ALA A 53 -16.12 15.78 21.73
C ALA A 53 -14.70 16.33 21.84
N MET A 54 -14.14 16.72 20.70
CA MET A 54 -12.85 17.41 20.60
C MET A 54 -12.89 18.41 19.45
N VAL A 55 -12.39 19.61 19.70
CA VAL A 55 -12.17 20.64 18.69
C VAL A 55 -10.69 20.75 18.41
N ILE A 56 -10.31 20.65 17.14
CA ILE A 56 -8.94 20.88 16.67
C ILE A 56 -8.95 22.12 15.79
N LYS A 57 -8.01 23.00 16.07
CA LYS A 57 -7.74 24.20 15.26
C LYS A 57 -6.23 24.42 15.13
N PRO A 58 -5.77 25.30 14.22
CA PRO A 58 -4.35 25.45 13.94
C PRO A 58 -3.45 25.72 15.15
N ASN A 59 -4.00 26.30 16.22
CA ASN A 59 -3.27 26.69 17.42
C ASN A 59 -3.81 26.09 18.72
N ALA A 60 -4.71 25.10 18.67
CA ALA A 60 -5.20 24.43 19.88
C ALA A 60 -5.83 23.06 19.59
N VAL A 61 -5.75 22.18 20.59
CA VAL A 61 -6.55 20.95 20.70
C VAL A 61 -7.35 21.07 21.99
N ILE A 62 -8.67 20.97 21.91
CA ILE A 62 -9.60 21.24 23.01
C ILE A 62 -10.52 20.04 23.19
N ILE A 63 -10.48 19.39 24.35
CA ILE A 63 -11.37 18.26 24.68
C ILE A 63 -12.63 18.80 25.34
N LEU A 64 -13.79 18.33 24.92
CA LEU A 64 -15.09 18.76 25.44
C LEU A 64 -15.78 17.62 26.19
N ASP A 65 -16.52 17.99 27.22
CA ASP A 65 -17.44 17.14 27.99
C ASP A 65 -18.79 17.87 28.08
N PHE A 66 -19.87 17.25 27.62
CA PHE A 66 -21.18 17.89 27.53
C PHE A 66 -21.99 17.69 28.81
N LYS A 67 -22.72 18.73 29.25
CA LYS A 67 -23.53 18.69 30.46
C LYS A 67 -24.89 19.39 30.27
N GLU A 68 -25.97 18.71 30.64
CA GLU A 68 -27.34 19.22 30.55
C GLU A 68 -27.76 19.92 31.84
N PHE A 69 -27.17 21.09 32.12
CA PHE A 69 -27.54 21.91 33.28
C PHE A 69 -27.53 23.41 32.93
N ARG A 70 -28.18 24.21 33.78
CA ARG A 70 -28.26 25.68 33.72
C ARG A 70 -28.31 26.26 35.14
N GLY A 71 -27.93 27.52 35.31
CA GLY A 71 -27.98 28.22 36.60
C GLY A 71 -26.61 28.47 37.22
N LYS A 72 -26.58 28.70 38.53
CA LYS A 72 -25.35 29.10 39.25
C LYS A 72 -24.53 27.88 39.65
N LEU A 73 -23.27 27.85 39.19
CA LEU A 73 -22.35 26.73 39.41
C LEU A 73 -21.45 26.96 40.64
N GLU A 74 -21.51 26.05 41.59
CA GLU A 74 -20.54 25.92 42.68
C GLU A 74 -19.45 24.91 42.29
N PHE A 75 -18.22 25.41 42.16
CA PHE A 75 -17.07 24.63 41.74
C PHE A 75 -16.33 24.00 42.93
N SER A 76 -15.87 22.77 42.75
CA SER A 76 -14.94 22.10 43.66
C SER A 76 -13.91 21.30 42.87
N GLU A 77 -12.63 21.35 43.26
CA GLU A 77 -11.59 20.54 42.60
C GLU A 77 -11.74 19.05 42.93
N ASP A 78 -11.93 18.73 44.21
CA ASP A 78 -11.96 17.36 44.72
C ASP A 78 -13.35 16.85 45.11
N GLY A 79 -14.30 17.76 45.31
CA GLY A 79 -15.67 17.48 45.70
C GLY A 79 -16.67 17.51 44.54
N PRO A 80 -17.96 17.26 44.82
CA PRO A 80 -19.02 17.38 43.84
C PRO A 80 -19.15 18.84 43.37
N TRP A 81 -19.50 19.01 42.10
CA TRP A 81 -20.00 20.28 41.58
C TRP A 81 -21.50 20.34 41.81
N LEU A 82 -22.00 21.51 42.24
CA LEU A 82 -23.42 21.71 42.51
C LEU A 82 -23.95 22.86 41.63
N ILE A 83 -25.17 22.70 41.13
CA ILE A 83 -25.89 23.74 40.41
C ILE A 83 -27.19 24.05 41.12
N GLU A 84 -27.45 25.34 41.34
CA GLU A 84 -28.72 25.85 41.88
C GLU A 84 -29.76 25.91 40.75
N ASP A 85 -30.78 25.06 40.80
CA ASP A 85 -31.89 25.04 39.85
C ASP A 85 -32.99 26.01 40.32
N GLU A 86 -33.10 27.16 39.66
CA GLU A 86 -34.09 28.21 39.97
C GLU A 86 -35.55 27.73 39.84
N GLU A 87 -35.83 26.68 39.06
CA GLU A 87 -37.19 26.14 38.90
C GLU A 87 -37.53 25.07 39.96
N ALA A 88 -36.54 24.31 40.44
CA ALA A 88 -36.74 23.22 41.40
C ALA A 88 -36.42 23.60 42.86
N GLY A 89 -35.74 24.73 43.11
CA GLY A 89 -35.36 25.18 44.45
C GLY A 89 -34.41 24.22 45.19
N SER A 90 -33.64 23.40 44.46
CA SER A 90 -32.73 22.39 45.02
C SER A 90 -31.39 22.35 44.29
N ASN A 91 -30.31 22.05 45.01
CA ASN A 91 -28.97 21.91 44.44
C ASN A 91 -28.80 20.52 43.83
N VAL A 92 -28.49 20.47 42.53
CA VAL A 92 -28.26 19.22 41.80
C VAL A 92 -26.77 19.01 41.57
N GLN A 93 -26.29 17.78 41.77
CA GLN A 93 -24.89 17.44 41.53
C GLN A 93 -24.60 17.24 40.04
N VAL A 94 -23.58 17.93 39.54
CA VAL A 94 -23.02 17.73 38.20
C VAL A 94 -21.92 16.66 38.28
N LYS A 95 -22.19 15.46 37.76
CA LYS A 95 -21.23 14.34 37.74
C LYS A 95 -20.42 14.32 36.44
N GLY A 96 -19.20 13.77 36.48
CA GLY A 96 -18.35 13.57 35.31
C GLY A 96 -18.26 12.09 34.93
N GLY A 97 -19.37 11.47 34.53
CA GLY A 97 -19.43 10.02 34.28
C GLY A 97 -19.08 9.21 35.54
N ALA A 98 -18.03 8.38 35.46
CA ALA A 98 -17.51 7.61 36.60
C ALA A 98 -16.71 8.45 37.62
N SER A 99 -16.44 9.72 37.32
CA SER A 99 -15.71 10.64 38.20
C SER A 99 -16.65 11.50 39.05
N VAL A 100 -16.14 11.96 40.20
CA VAL A 100 -16.87 12.79 41.17
C VAL A 100 -17.39 14.11 40.57
N ASN A 101 -16.64 14.69 39.64
CA ASN A 101 -16.98 15.93 38.94
C ASN A 101 -16.41 15.93 37.48
N PRO A 102 -16.90 16.83 36.60
CA PRO A 102 -16.42 16.96 35.23
C PRO A 102 -14.91 17.27 35.09
N LEU A 103 -14.34 18.08 35.98
CA LEU A 103 -12.91 18.41 35.96
C LEU A 103 -12.02 17.18 36.07
N ARG A 104 -12.32 16.27 37.00
CA ARG A 104 -11.57 15.02 37.17
C ARG A 104 -11.68 14.13 35.94
N GLN A 105 -12.87 14.02 35.36
CA GLN A 105 -13.08 13.24 34.13
C GLN A 105 -12.22 13.81 32.98
N LEU A 106 -12.31 15.11 32.74
CA LEU A 106 -11.54 15.79 31.69
C LEU A 106 -10.02 15.75 31.94
N ARG A 107 -9.56 15.79 33.19
CA ARG A 107 -8.13 15.63 33.52
C ARG A 107 -7.61 14.26 33.06
N ILE A 108 -8.39 13.20 33.28
CA ILE A 108 -7.98 11.85 32.87
C ILE A 108 -8.11 11.67 31.35
N ASN A 109 -9.20 12.17 30.74
CA ASN A 109 -9.38 12.12 29.29
C ASN A 109 -8.28 12.90 28.57
N LYS A 110 -7.89 14.07 29.09
CA LYS A 110 -6.72 14.81 28.63
C LYS A 110 -5.46 13.97 28.75
N GLY A 111 -5.20 13.31 29.88
CA GLY A 111 -4.03 12.43 30.03
C GLY A 111 -3.94 11.34 28.96
N ALA A 112 -5.04 10.62 28.71
CA ALA A 112 -5.11 9.58 27.67
C ALA A 112 -4.88 10.15 26.27
N MET A 113 -5.43 11.34 26.00
CA MET A 113 -5.26 12.06 24.74
C MET A 113 -3.80 12.51 24.53
N LEU A 114 -3.16 13.06 25.57
CA LEU A 114 -1.75 13.45 25.52
C LEU A 114 -0.83 12.27 25.20
N ASP A 115 -1.06 11.13 25.86
CA ASP A 115 -0.31 9.91 25.62
C ASP A 115 -0.49 9.43 24.18
N PHE A 116 -1.73 9.48 23.67
CA PHE A 116 -2.03 9.15 22.29
C PHE A 116 -1.32 10.09 21.31
N LEU A 117 -1.45 11.41 21.47
CA LEU A 117 -0.83 12.35 20.54
C LEU A 117 0.69 12.27 20.56
N SER A 118 1.29 12.19 21.75
CA SER A 118 2.75 12.16 21.90
C SER A 118 3.38 10.89 21.31
N ARG A 119 2.65 9.76 21.34
CA ARG A 119 3.12 8.48 20.80
C ARG A 119 2.94 8.36 19.29
N ASN A 120 1.85 8.90 18.76
CA ASN A 120 1.46 8.72 17.35
C ASN A 120 1.96 9.87 16.45
N PHE A 121 2.15 11.07 16.98
CA PHE A 121 2.59 12.23 16.20
C PHE A 121 3.96 12.70 16.66
N THR A 122 4.92 11.77 16.71
CA THR A 122 6.27 12.06 17.21
C THR A 122 7.00 13.11 16.37
N ASP A 123 6.72 13.17 15.07
CA ASP A 123 7.22 14.18 14.14
C ASP A 123 6.67 15.58 14.45
N LEU A 124 5.45 15.66 14.98
CA LEU A 124 4.83 16.93 15.38
C LEU A 124 5.29 17.40 16.75
N ASN A 125 5.97 16.57 17.56
CA ASN A 125 6.45 16.97 18.89
C ASN A 125 7.46 18.13 18.84
N ALA A 126 8.08 18.39 17.68
CA ALA A 126 8.95 19.56 17.48
C ALA A 126 8.17 20.88 17.34
N THR A 127 6.93 20.82 16.85
CA THR A 127 6.05 21.97 16.58
C THR A 127 4.85 22.06 17.50
N CYS A 128 4.53 20.98 18.22
CA CYS A 128 3.37 20.83 19.08
C CYS A 128 3.79 20.23 20.42
N ASN A 129 3.75 21.04 21.47
CA ASN A 129 3.80 20.55 22.84
C ASN A 129 2.39 20.20 23.30
N TRP A 130 2.05 18.92 23.19
CA TRP A 130 0.69 18.44 23.47
C TRP A 130 0.19 18.77 24.88
N ARG A 131 1.07 18.93 25.87
CA ARG A 131 0.69 19.27 27.27
C ARG A 131 -0.18 20.53 27.37
N HIS A 132 -0.08 21.40 26.36
CA HIS A 132 -0.86 22.62 26.22
C HIS A 132 -2.27 22.42 25.63
N ALA A 133 -2.70 21.18 25.38
CA ALA A 133 -4.09 20.89 25.03
C ALA A 133 -5.03 21.37 26.13
N ALA A 134 -6.14 21.98 25.73
CA ALA A 134 -7.14 22.50 26.64
C ALA A 134 -8.29 21.49 26.84
N ALA A 135 -9.08 21.73 27.88
CA ALA A 135 -10.30 21.00 28.17
C ALA A 135 -11.41 22.01 28.51
N LEU A 136 -12.63 21.75 28.07
CA LEU A 136 -13.77 22.62 28.25
C LEU A 136 -15.00 21.81 28.65
N VAL A 137 -15.67 22.20 29.73
CA VAL A 137 -17.01 21.69 30.05
C VAL A 137 -18.04 22.55 29.32
N ALA A 138 -18.87 21.93 28.50
CA ALA A 138 -19.86 22.58 27.66
C ALA A 138 -21.27 22.34 28.21
N PHE A 139 -21.85 23.37 28.83
CA PHE A 139 -23.21 23.32 29.36
C PHE A 139 -24.24 23.71 28.29
N GLN A 140 -25.33 22.95 28.19
CA GLN A 140 -26.39 23.23 27.21
C GLN A 140 -27.19 24.50 27.55
N GLY A 141 -27.41 24.77 28.84
CA GLY A 141 -28.08 25.99 29.29
C GLY A 141 -27.10 27.04 29.81
N PRO A 142 -27.57 28.29 30.01
CA PRO A 142 -26.74 29.38 30.51
C PRO A 142 -26.21 29.09 31.91
N ILE A 143 -24.93 29.37 32.14
CA ILE A 143 -24.27 29.14 33.43
C ILE A 143 -23.72 30.43 34.01
N GLU A 144 -24.00 30.65 35.29
CA GLU A 144 -23.35 31.67 36.09
C GLU A 144 -22.18 31.05 36.88
N PHE A 145 -20.97 31.42 36.50
CA PHE A 145 -19.75 30.92 37.12
C PHE A 145 -18.74 32.05 37.37
N ASP A 146 -18.22 32.15 38.60
CA ASP A 146 -17.11 33.06 38.91
C ASP A 146 -15.77 32.39 38.60
N HIS A 147 -15.14 32.80 37.49
CA HIS A 147 -13.83 32.30 37.06
C HIS A 147 -12.68 32.56 38.04
N ARG A 148 -12.89 33.35 39.11
CA ARG A 148 -11.91 33.49 40.21
C ARG A 148 -11.83 32.25 41.10
N GLN A 149 -12.85 31.38 41.05
CA GLN A 149 -12.86 30.12 41.79
C GLN A 149 -11.89 29.07 41.21
N LEU A 150 -11.47 29.20 39.94
CA LEU A 150 -10.52 28.26 39.33
C LEU A 150 -9.09 28.47 39.87
N PRO A 151 -8.44 27.42 40.40
CA PRO A 151 -7.04 27.49 40.83
C PRO A 151 -6.09 27.90 39.70
N GLY A 152 -5.03 28.62 40.06
CA GLY A 152 -4.07 29.17 39.09
C GLY A 152 -3.38 28.13 38.19
N LEU A 153 -3.21 26.89 38.66
CA LEU A 153 -2.61 25.79 37.89
C LEU A 153 -3.59 25.14 36.89
N ILE A 154 -4.90 25.33 37.09
CA ILE A 154 -5.97 24.72 36.30
C ILE A 154 -6.44 25.68 35.20
N LYS A 155 -6.56 26.97 35.57
CA LYS A 155 -7.03 28.07 34.72
C LYS A 155 -6.42 28.14 33.31
N PRO A 156 -5.13 27.81 33.06
CA PRO A 156 -4.54 27.90 31.73
C PRO A 156 -5.03 26.85 30.73
N TRP A 157 -5.53 25.71 31.21
CA TRP A 157 -5.91 24.58 30.33
C TRP A 157 -7.34 24.11 30.52
N PHE A 158 -8.06 24.59 31.52
CA PHE A 158 -9.42 24.15 31.82
C PHE A 158 -10.40 25.31 31.79
N HIS A 159 -11.49 25.12 31.06
CA HIS A 159 -12.48 26.14 30.77
C HIS A 159 -13.89 25.61 31.06
N ILE A 160 -14.81 26.52 31.36
CA ILE A 160 -16.23 26.25 31.57
C ILE A 160 -16.98 27.24 30.70
N SER A 161 -17.91 26.75 29.87
CA SER A 161 -18.69 27.56 28.96
C SER A 161 -20.11 27.00 28.82
N ASP A 162 -21.01 27.82 28.28
CA ASP A 162 -22.37 27.46 27.89
C ASP A 162 -22.55 27.61 26.37
N MET A 163 -23.56 26.96 25.79
CA MET A 163 -23.79 27.00 24.33
C MET A 163 -23.98 28.42 23.77
N GLY A 164 -24.44 29.38 24.59
CA GLY A 164 -24.57 30.78 24.18
C GLY A 164 -23.24 31.52 24.00
N ARG A 165 -22.17 31.04 24.64
CA ARG A 165 -20.82 31.65 24.62
C ARG A 165 -19.73 30.73 24.04
N ILE A 166 -20.06 29.46 23.80
CA ILE A 166 -19.09 28.41 23.48
C ILE A 166 -18.20 28.72 22.27
N VAL A 167 -18.75 29.30 21.21
CA VAL A 167 -17.96 29.67 20.01
C VAL A 167 -16.88 30.70 20.36
N ARG A 168 -17.25 31.74 21.12
CA ARG A 168 -16.34 32.79 21.55
C ARG A 168 -15.25 32.24 22.47
N ASP A 169 -15.62 31.35 23.38
CA ASP A 169 -14.68 30.75 24.33
C ASP A 169 -13.73 29.77 23.62
N LEU A 170 -14.23 28.95 22.70
CA LEU A 170 -13.42 28.08 21.86
C LEU A 170 -12.45 28.86 20.98
N ASP A 171 -12.88 29.99 20.39
CA ASP A 171 -12.01 30.86 19.58
C ASP A 171 -10.90 31.49 20.44
N ALA A 172 -11.24 31.94 21.65
CA ALA A 172 -10.30 32.56 22.58
C ALA A 172 -9.23 31.59 23.12
N ILE A 173 -9.50 30.28 23.18
CA ILE A 173 -8.52 29.28 23.65
C ILE A 173 -7.42 29.11 22.61
N VAL A 174 -6.24 29.66 22.83
CA VAL A 174 -5.10 29.54 21.91
C VAL A 174 -3.83 29.13 22.66
N SER A 175 -2.97 28.37 22.00
CA SER A 175 -1.65 28.01 22.51
C SER A 175 -0.57 28.41 21.51
N ARG A 176 0.47 29.09 22.01
CA ARG A 176 1.69 29.38 21.21
C ARG A 176 2.60 28.16 21.07
N GLU A 177 2.25 27.07 21.72
CA GLU A 177 3.03 25.83 21.75
C GLU A 177 2.37 24.73 20.90
N ILE A 178 1.27 25.03 20.20
CA ILE A 178 0.59 24.12 19.28
C ILE A 178 0.53 24.80 17.92
N PHE A 179 1.13 24.18 16.91
CA PHE A 179 1.08 24.62 15.52
C PHE A 179 0.71 23.44 14.62
N LEU A 180 -0.55 23.41 14.19
CA LEU A 180 -1.11 22.38 13.33
C LEU A 180 -1.41 22.97 11.95
N SER A 181 -0.73 22.46 10.92
CA SER A 181 -1.10 22.70 9.54
C SER A 181 -2.42 21.99 9.22
N ARG A 182 -3.10 22.39 8.14
CA ARG A 182 -4.30 21.70 7.67
C ARG A 182 -4.05 20.21 7.43
N GLU A 183 -2.95 19.88 6.77
CA GLU A 183 -2.53 18.49 6.51
C GLU A 183 -2.36 17.69 7.82
N ASN A 184 -1.75 18.31 8.84
CA ASN A 184 -1.56 17.65 10.14
C ASN A 184 -2.88 17.44 10.88
N MET A 185 -3.83 18.37 10.78
CA MET A 185 -5.19 18.18 11.34
C MET A 185 -5.93 17.05 10.60
N GLU A 186 -5.81 16.97 9.28
CA GLU A 186 -6.38 15.88 8.48
C GLU A 186 -5.76 14.53 8.85
N ARG A 187 -4.43 14.46 9.00
CA ARG A 187 -3.73 13.25 9.45
C ARG A 187 -4.19 12.82 10.85
N LEU A 188 -4.35 13.77 11.77
CA LEU A 188 -4.82 13.50 13.13
C LEU A 188 -6.23 12.88 13.14
N THR A 189 -7.15 13.48 12.39
CA THR A 189 -8.53 12.95 12.27
C THR A 189 -8.58 11.59 11.56
N ALA A 190 -7.80 11.40 10.49
CA ALA A 190 -7.75 10.13 9.75
C ALA A 190 -7.23 8.97 10.61
N GLN A 191 -6.29 9.25 11.51
CA GLN A 191 -5.71 8.26 12.41
C GLN A 191 -6.69 7.82 13.50
N LEU A 192 -7.54 8.72 14.00
CA LEU A 192 -8.60 8.36 14.94
C LEU A 192 -9.64 7.43 14.28
N GLY A 193 -9.71 7.40 12.95
CA GLY A 193 -10.54 6.47 12.18
C GLY A 193 -12.04 6.73 12.35
N ILE A 194 -12.41 7.99 12.57
CA ILE A 194 -13.77 8.45 12.78
C ILE A 194 -14.39 8.84 11.43
N ASP A 195 -15.64 8.47 11.21
CA ASP A 195 -16.34 8.81 9.97
C ASP A 195 -16.80 10.27 9.96
N PRO A 196 -16.88 10.92 8.78
CA PRO A 196 -17.46 12.25 8.64
C PRO A 196 -18.90 12.31 9.17
N PHE A 197 -19.21 13.36 9.93
CA PHE A 197 -20.54 13.61 10.46
C PHE A 197 -21.44 14.23 9.38
N VAL A 198 -22.68 13.72 9.28
CA VAL A 198 -23.71 14.23 8.37
C VAL A 198 -24.95 14.62 9.20
N PRO A 199 -25.32 15.91 9.26
CA PRO A 199 -26.46 16.37 10.08
C PRO A 199 -27.82 15.91 9.53
N ALA A 200 -28.78 15.68 10.42
CA ALA A 200 -30.13 15.23 10.07
C ALA A 200 -30.94 16.35 9.40
N GLY A 201 -31.64 16.05 8.31
CA GLY A 201 -32.42 17.05 7.57
C GLY A 201 -31.60 17.95 6.64
N ALA A 202 -30.28 17.78 6.59
CA ALA A 202 -29.52 18.28 5.46
C ALA A 202 -30.20 17.77 4.18
N PRO A 203 -30.47 18.63 3.18
CA PRO A 203 -30.87 18.12 1.88
C PRO A 203 -29.87 17.02 1.51
N LYS A 204 -30.32 15.96 0.83
CA LYS A 204 -29.40 15.19 -0.02
C LYS A 204 -28.87 16.19 -1.03
N LEU A 205 -27.86 16.94 -0.61
CA LEU A 205 -27.06 17.79 -1.44
C LEU A 205 -26.36 16.77 -2.33
N ASN A 206 -26.91 16.58 -3.53
CA ASN A 206 -26.01 16.56 -4.67
C ASN A 206 -25.29 17.91 -4.60
N ARG A 207 -24.20 17.95 -3.83
CA ARG A 207 -23.17 18.96 -4.05
C ARG A 207 -22.89 18.81 -5.54
N LEU A 208 -23.27 19.78 -6.36
CA LEU A 208 -22.51 20.07 -7.56
C LEU A 208 -21.09 20.30 -7.04
N SER A 209 -20.32 19.21 -7.03
CA SER A 209 -18.99 19.01 -6.45
C SER A 209 -18.37 20.28 -5.84
N GLY A 210 -18.69 20.54 -4.57
CA GLY A 210 -18.09 21.64 -3.81
C GLY A 210 -16.67 21.27 -3.37
N ARG A 211 -15.73 21.40 -4.31
CA ARG A 211 -14.27 21.48 -4.16
C ARG A 211 -13.62 20.79 -2.95
N GLU A 212 -13.26 19.51 -3.12
CA GLU A 212 -11.83 19.21 -3.33
C GLU A 212 -11.70 18.88 -4.84
N THR A 213 -11.79 19.86 -5.74
CA THR A 213 -10.52 20.36 -6.25
C THR A 213 -9.52 20.43 -5.10
N SER A 214 -8.70 19.37 -4.96
CA SER A 214 -7.27 19.63 -4.88
C SER A 214 -7.06 20.83 -5.79
N ALA A 215 -6.53 21.92 -5.25
CA ALA A 215 -6.29 23.12 -6.02
C ALA A 215 -5.98 22.72 -7.47
N ARG A 216 -6.64 23.38 -8.44
CA ARG A 216 -6.01 23.51 -9.76
C ARG A 216 -4.75 24.36 -9.57
N ASP A 217 -3.86 23.95 -8.66
CA ASP A 217 -2.45 24.22 -8.72
C ASP A 217 -2.05 23.58 -10.03
N GLY A 218 -1.46 24.39 -10.90
CA GLY A 218 -1.17 24.07 -12.29
C GLY A 218 -0.14 22.95 -12.47
N HIS A 219 -0.42 21.76 -11.93
CA HIS A 219 0.26 20.53 -12.26
C HIS A 219 -0.21 20.11 -13.64
N ARG A 220 0.56 20.53 -14.63
CA ARG A 220 0.42 20.16 -16.02
C ARG A 220 0.48 18.62 -16.13
N LEU A 221 -0.51 18.04 -16.80
CA LEU A 221 -0.47 16.61 -17.18
C LEU A 221 0.87 16.31 -17.86
N THR A 222 1.43 15.13 -17.59
CA THR A 222 2.60 14.69 -18.35
C THR A 222 2.22 14.50 -19.83
N GLN A 223 3.22 14.39 -20.70
CA GLN A 223 2.98 14.10 -22.11
C GLN A 223 2.22 12.77 -22.26
N GLN A 224 2.62 11.73 -21.52
CA GLN A 224 1.95 10.44 -21.53
C GLN A 224 0.50 10.51 -21.03
N GLN A 225 0.25 11.24 -19.95
CA GLN A 225 -1.11 11.42 -19.42
C GLN A 225 -2.01 12.17 -20.40
N SER A 226 -1.48 13.19 -21.08
CA SER A 226 -2.21 13.94 -22.11
C SER A 226 -2.54 13.07 -23.32
N GLN A 227 -1.59 12.23 -23.75
CA GLN A 227 -1.81 11.25 -24.83
C GLN A 227 -2.85 10.20 -24.43
N ALA A 228 -2.75 9.63 -23.24
CA ALA A 228 -3.71 8.67 -22.71
C ALA A 228 -5.14 9.23 -22.69
N LEU A 229 -5.31 10.51 -22.31
CA LEU A 229 -6.60 11.20 -22.33
C LEU A 229 -7.12 11.42 -23.76
N GLY A 230 -6.23 11.70 -24.72
CA GLY A 230 -6.57 11.80 -26.14
C GLY A 230 -7.04 10.47 -26.73
N GLU A 231 -6.35 9.38 -26.41
CA GLU A 231 -6.77 8.02 -26.79
C GLU A 231 -8.09 7.63 -26.13
N PHE A 232 -8.25 7.95 -24.84
CA PHE A 232 -9.51 7.73 -24.12
C PHE A 232 -10.68 8.45 -24.80
N SER A 233 -10.50 9.72 -25.16
CA SER A 233 -11.51 10.52 -25.85
C SER A 233 -11.87 9.94 -27.23
N THR A 234 -10.88 9.38 -27.93
CA THR A 234 -11.08 8.73 -29.24
C THR A 234 -11.85 7.41 -29.08
N TRP A 235 -11.46 6.60 -28.10
CA TRP A 235 -12.15 5.37 -27.74
C TRP A 235 -13.59 5.64 -27.31
N LEU A 236 -13.82 6.66 -26.49
CA LEU A 236 -15.16 7.04 -26.01
C LEU A 236 -16.09 7.40 -27.19
N LYS A 237 -15.58 8.13 -28.18
CA LYS A 237 -16.30 8.44 -29.43
C LYS A 237 -16.62 7.20 -30.27
N SER A 238 -15.77 6.16 -30.22
CA SER A 238 -16.02 4.89 -30.92
C SER A 238 -17.18 4.08 -30.31
N GLY A 239 -17.49 4.32 -29.03
CA GLY A 239 -18.63 3.74 -28.33
C GLY A 239 -18.60 2.21 -28.17
N SER A 240 -17.44 1.56 -28.34
CA SER A 240 -17.34 0.10 -28.26
C SER A 240 -15.98 -0.39 -27.73
N GLY A 241 -15.95 -1.64 -27.26
CA GLY A 241 -14.72 -2.28 -26.79
C GLY A 241 -14.31 -1.86 -25.37
N VAL A 242 -13.02 -1.95 -25.09
CA VAL A 242 -12.45 -1.76 -23.75
C VAL A 242 -11.34 -0.73 -23.80
N PHE A 243 -11.36 0.22 -22.86
CA PHE A 243 -10.20 1.07 -22.60
C PHE A 243 -9.42 0.55 -21.39
N ARG A 244 -8.13 0.26 -21.57
CA ARG A 244 -7.24 -0.23 -20.52
C ARG A 244 -6.20 0.83 -20.19
N LEU A 245 -6.28 1.39 -18.99
CA LEU A 245 -5.26 2.29 -18.45
C LEU A 245 -4.41 1.54 -17.42
N ALA A 246 -3.17 1.27 -17.80
CA ALA A 246 -2.20 0.56 -16.97
C ALA A 246 -1.05 1.49 -16.55
N GLY A 247 -0.36 1.14 -15.46
CA GLY A 247 0.87 1.81 -15.07
C GLY A 247 1.34 1.41 -13.68
N MET A 248 2.62 1.60 -13.38
CA MET A 248 3.18 1.31 -12.06
C MET A 248 2.79 2.37 -11.01
N ALA A 249 3.28 2.24 -9.78
CA ALA A 249 3.07 3.19 -8.70
C ALA A 249 3.60 4.59 -9.07
N SER A 250 2.92 5.61 -8.55
CA SER A 250 3.27 7.03 -8.79
C SER A 250 3.26 7.49 -10.26
N THR A 251 2.64 6.75 -11.18
CA THR A 251 2.41 7.21 -12.58
C THR A 251 1.23 8.18 -12.74
N GLY A 252 0.55 8.50 -11.63
CA GLY A 252 -0.58 9.42 -11.62
C GLY A 252 -1.90 8.84 -12.14
N LYS A 253 -2.10 7.52 -12.17
CA LYS A 253 -3.40 6.90 -12.54
C LYS A 253 -4.60 7.50 -11.77
N ARG A 254 -4.45 7.68 -10.45
CA ARG A 254 -5.50 8.30 -9.61
C ARG A 254 -5.65 9.80 -9.88
N PHE A 255 -4.58 10.49 -10.24
CA PHE A 255 -4.61 11.89 -10.65
C PHE A 255 -5.28 12.08 -12.03
N LEU A 256 -5.12 11.11 -12.92
CA LEU A 256 -5.78 11.11 -14.24
C LEU A 256 -7.28 10.77 -14.13
N PHE A 257 -7.69 10.04 -13.10
CA PHE A 257 -9.07 9.57 -12.94
C PHE A 257 -10.12 10.70 -13.02
N PRO A 258 -10.02 11.84 -12.30
CA PRO A 258 -10.95 12.96 -12.47
C PRO A 258 -11.07 13.46 -13.92
N HIS A 259 -9.97 13.54 -14.66
CA HIS A 259 -9.99 13.97 -16.07
C HIS A 259 -10.71 12.97 -16.98
N LEU A 260 -10.63 11.66 -16.68
CA LEU A 260 -11.42 10.64 -17.38
C LEU A 260 -12.91 10.80 -17.09
N VAL A 261 -13.27 11.18 -15.85
CA VAL A 261 -14.67 11.43 -15.48
C VAL A 261 -15.21 12.67 -16.17
N ASP A 262 -14.44 13.76 -16.21
CA ASP A 262 -14.80 14.99 -16.94
C ASP A 262 -15.08 14.68 -18.42
N ALA A 263 -14.22 13.88 -19.06
CA ALA A 263 -14.42 13.47 -20.45
C ALA A 263 -15.68 12.59 -20.66
N LEU A 264 -16.07 11.78 -19.67
CA LEU A 264 -17.34 11.04 -19.69
C LEU A 264 -18.54 11.97 -19.55
N GLU A 265 -18.49 12.94 -18.63
CA GLU A 265 -19.54 13.95 -18.47
C GLU A 265 -19.71 14.81 -19.72
N GLU A 266 -18.61 15.26 -20.34
CA GLU A 266 -18.64 16.02 -21.59
C GLU A 266 -19.27 15.21 -22.75
N ALA A 267 -19.12 13.89 -22.73
CA ALA A 267 -19.77 12.99 -23.67
C ALA A 267 -21.24 12.67 -23.31
N GLY A 268 -21.76 13.19 -22.20
CA GLY A 268 -23.12 12.91 -21.71
C GLY A 268 -23.29 11.48 -21.18
N VAL A 269 -22.21 10.85 -20.72
CA VAL A 269 -22.18 9.46 -20.26
C VAL A 269 -22.00 9.42 -18.75
N GLU A 270 -22.86 8.68 -18.06
CA GLU A 270 -22.75 8.50 -16.62
C GLU A 270 -21.68 7.45 -16.23
N LEU A 271 -20.95 7.72 -15.16
CA LEU A 271 -19.96 6.81 -14.59
C LEU A 271 -20.61 5.74 -13.70
N LEU A 272 -20.24 4.47 -13.89
CA LEU A 272 -20.43 3.40 -12.91
C LEU A 272 -19.07 2.94 -12.37
N LEU A 273 -18.71 3.43 -11.18
CA LEU A 273 -17.43 3.10 -10.55
C LEU A 273 -17.50 1.76 -9.80
N LEU A 274 -16.78 0.76 -10.31
CA LEU A 274 -16.73 -0.59 -9.75
C LEU A 274 -15.38 -0.87 -9.10
N THR A 275 -15.40 -1.41 -7.88
CA THR A 275 -14.20 -1.82 -7.15
C THR A 275 -14.17 -3.34 -6.92
N PRO A 276 -12.99 -3.94 -6.62
CA PRO A 276 -12.87 -5.38 -6.42
C PRO A 276 -13.58 -5.90 -5.16
N SER A 277 -13.81 -5.04 -4.17
CA SER A 277 -14.49 -5.40 -2.92
C SER A 277 -15.06 -4.18 -2.22
N ALA A 278 -16.07 -4.38 -1.37
CA ALA A 278 -16.66 -3.30 -0.58
C ALA A 278 -15.63 -2.57 0.31
N ARG A 279 -14.59 -3.29 0.75
CA ARG A 279 -13.46 -2.73 1.51
C ARG A 279 -12.66 -1.70 0.71
N ILE A 280 -12.46 -1.93 -0.59
CA ILE A 280 -11.71 -1.02 -1.46
C ILE A 280 -12.60 0.17 -1.86
N SER A 281 -13.92 -0.01 -1.92
CA SER A 281 -14.86 1.08 -2.22
C SER A 281 -14.64 2.31 -1.33
N SER A 282 -14.40 2.13 -0.03
CA SER A 282 -14.19 3.25 0.89
C SER A 282 -12.93 4.07 0.62
N THR A 283 -11.98 3.54 -0.18
CA THR A 283 -10.75 4.23 -0.58
C THR A 283 -10.96 5.15 -1.78
N TYR A 284 -12.06 4.95 -2.52
CA TYR A 284 -12.46 5.82 -3.61
C TYR A 284 -13.59 6.72 -3.10
N GLN A 285 -13.48 8.03 -3.27
CA GLN A 285 -14.59 8.95 -3.05
C GLN A 285 -14.64 9.87 -4.25
N HIS A 286 -15.82 9.99 -4.87
CA HIS A 286 -16.00 10.82 -6.04
C HIS A 286 -17.33 11.57 -5.96
N PRO A 287 -17.38 12.88 -6.27
CA PRO A 287 -18.62 13.67 -6.20
C PRO A 287 -19.74 13.13 -7.10
N LEU A 288 -19.38 12.59 -8.26
CA LEU A 288 -20.32 12.21 -9.32
C LEU A 288 -20.77 10.74 -9.28
N ALA A 289 -20.07 9.87 -8.56
CA ALA A 289 -20.44 8.46 -8.47
C ALA A 289 -19.97 7.84 -7.15
N GLN A 290 -20.88 7.13 -6.48
CA GLN A 290 -20.55 6.33 -5.31
C GLN A 290 -19.93 5.00 -5.77
N PRO A 291 -18.71 4.65 -5.32
CA PRO A 291 -18.11 3.38 -5.69
C PRO A 291 -18.87 2.22 -5.08
N VAL A 292 -19.11 1.19 -5.89
CA VAL A 292 -19.78 -0.04 -5.46
C VAL A 292 -18.88 -1.22 -5.79
N SER A 293 -18.89 -2.25 -4.94
CA SER A 293 -18.16 -3.46 -5.28
C SER A 293 -18.81 -4.14 -6.47
N ILE A 294 -18.01 -4.72 -7.36
CA ILE A 294 -18.51 -5.47 -8.52
C ILE A 294 -19.48 -6.59 -8.10
N TYR A 295 -19.25 -7.24 -6.96
CA TYR A 295 -20.16 -8.25 -6.41
C TYR A 295 -21.52 -7.66 -6.03
N THR A 296 -21.53 -6.51 -5.36
CA THR A 296 -22.77 -5.83 -4.92
C THR A 296 -23.59 -5.35 -6.11
N TRP A 297 -22.91 -4.91 -7.18
CA TRP A 297 -23.56 -4.47 -8.40
C TRP A 297 -24.10 -5.63 -9.25
N LEU A 298 -23.29 -6.68 -9.46
CA LEU A 298 -23.57 -7.76 -10.41
C LEU A 298 -24.57 -8.79 -9.88
N TYR A 299 -24.52 -9.12 -8.58
CA TYR A 299 -25.27 -10.24 -8.01
C TYR A 299 -26.36 -9.81 -7.03
N SER A 300 -27.35 -10.68 -6.85
CA SER A 300 -28.39 -10.53 -5.84
C SER A 300 -27.81 -10.52 -4.42
N GLN A 301 -28.37 -9.69 -3.55
CA GLN A 301 -27.91 -9.58 -2.16
C GLN A 301 -28.35 -10.77 -1.29
N GLN A 302 -29.41 -11.47 -1.71
CA GLN A 302 -29.96 -12.67 -1.08
C GLN A 302 -29.93 -13.81 -2.10
N PRO A 303 -29.72 -15.07 -1.67
CA PRO A 303 -29.71 -16.19 -2.57
C PRO A 303 -31.08 -16.34 -3.27
N ASN A 304 -31.04 -16.48 -4.59
CA ASN A 304 -32.22 -16.69 -5.43
C ASN A 304 -32.78 -18.09 -5.22
N ARG A 305 -31.88 -19.06 -5.14
CA ARG A 305 -32.16 -20.49 -5.00
C ARG A 305 -31.03 -21.18 -4.23
N PHE A 306 -31.25 -22.43 -3.87
CA PHE A 306 -30.28 -23.25 -3.16
C PHE A 306 -29.98 -24.54 -3.93
N GLU A 307 -28.72 -24.95 -3.94
CA GLU A 307 -28.26 -26.21 -4.51
C GLU A 307 -27.61 -27.07 -3.41
N THR A 308 -27.73 -28.40 -3.53
CA THR A 308 -27.01 -29.32 -2.65
C THR A 308 -25.79 -29.85 -3.38
N LYS A 309 -24.59 -29.48 -2.91
CA LYS A 309 -23.30 -29.94 -3.46
C LYS A 309 -22.51 -30.62 -2.35
N ASP A 310 -22.09 -31.87 -2.55
CA ASP A 310 -21.36 -32.66 -1.54
C ASP A 310 -22.04 -32.73 -0.16
N GLY A 311 -23.37 -32.81 -0.14
CA GLY A 311 -24.18 -32.83 1.09
C GLY A 311 -24.35 -31.45 1.76
N ARG A 312 -23.87 -30.37 1.13
CA ARG A 312 -23.93 -29.00 1.65
C ARG A 312 -24.97 -28.19 0.90
N LYS A 313 -25.80 -27.43 1.63
CA LYS A 313 -26.72 -26.44 1.05
C LYS A 313 -25.94 -25.17 0.71
N VAL A 314 -25.91 -24.79 -0.57
CA VAL A 314 -25.19 -23.62 -1.07
C VAL A 314 -26.21 -22.61 -1.61
N GLY A 315 -26.14 -21.36 -1.14
CA GLY A 315 -26.95 -20.25 -1.65
C GLY A 315 -26.42 -19.75 -2.99
N ILE A 316 -27.25 -19.79 -4.03
CA ILE A 316 -26.91 -19.31 -5.37
C ILE A 316 -27.38 -17.86 -5.51
N HIS A 317 -26.42 -16.95 -5.64
CA HIS A 317 -26.65 -15.53 -5.91
C HIS A 317 -26.60 -15.30 -7.42
N GLU A 318 -27.76 -15.11 -8.04
CA GLU A 318 -27.83 -14.98 -9.51
C GLU A 318 -27.42 -13.58 -9.97
N ILE A 319 -27.05 -13.49 -11.25
CA ILE A 319 -26.76 -12.23 -11.94
C ILE A 319 -28.04 -11.41 -12.00
N ARG A 320 -27.94 -10.12 -11.67
CA ARG A 320 -29.05 -9.17 -11.71
C ARG A 320 -29.25 -8.64 -13.13
N GLU A 321 -29.98 -9.38 -13.95
CA GLU A 321 -30.24 -8.99 -15.35
C GLU A 321 -31.12 -7.74 -15.50
N ASP A 322 -31.84 -7.38 -14.45
CA ASP A 322 -32.68 -6.18 -14.32
C ASP A 322 -31.87 -4.90 -14.10
N HIS A 323 -30.61 -5.01 -13.67
CA HIS A 323 -29.68 -3.89 -13.58
C HIS A 323 -29.17 -3.49 -14.97
N LEU A 324 -29.99 -2.72 -15.67
CA LEU A 324 -29.63 -2.14 -16.94
C LEU A 324 -28.45 -1.17 -16.77
N LEU A 325 -27.47 -1.28 -17.66
CA LEU A 325 -26.38 -0.30 -17.74
C LEU A 325 -26.87 1.10 -18.13
N GLN A 326 -28.10 1.26 -18.65
CA GLN A 326 -28.81 2.55 -18.90
C GLN A 326 -27.93 3.72 -19.40
N GLY A 327 -26.98 3.45 -20.32
CA GLY A 327 -26.08 4.50 -20.82
C GLY A 327 -24.91 4.89 -19.89
N LYS A 328 -24.66 4.10 -18.83
CA LYS A 328 -23.50 4.20 -17.95
C LYS A 328 -22.34 3.39 -18.50
N ILE A 329 -21.12 3.91 -18.34
CA ILE A 329 -19.88 3.17 -18.61
C ILE A 329 -19.32 2.62 -17.29
N PRO A 330 -19.16 1.29 -17.17
CA PRO A 330 -18.44 0.69 -16.05
C PRO A 330 -16.96 1.06 -16.09
N VAL A 331 -16.43 1.53 -14.96
CA VAL A 331 -15.01 1.80 -14.76
C VAL A 331 -14.53 0.94 -13.59
N LEU A 332 -13.73 -0.07 -13.90
CA LEU A 332 -13.17 -1.00 -12.93
C LEU A 332 -11.81 -0.49 -12.46
N VAL A 333 -11.71 -0.09 -11.20
CA VAL A 333 -10.45 0.37 -10.58
C VAL A 333 -9.78 -0.74 -9.76
N ASP A 334 -8.47 -0.62 -9.56
CA ASP A 334 -7.64 -1.68 -8.96
C ASP A 334 -7.84 -3.04 -9.63
N ALA A 335 -7.99 -3.04 -10.96
CA ALA A 335 -8.33 -4.20 -11.75
C ALA A 335 -7.29 -5.33 -11.74
N HIS A 336 -6.08 -5.07 -11.23
CA HIS A 336 -5.11 -6.12 -10.95
C HIS A 336 -5.62 -7.13 -9.90
N LEU A 337 -6.55 -6.72 -9.02
CA LEU A 337 -7.21 -7.59 -8.04
C LEU A 337 -8.43 -8.33 -8.61
N LEU A 338 -8.71 -8.20 -9.90
CA LEU A 338 -9.81 -8.84 -10.59
C LEU A 338 -9.29 -9.91 -11.54
N SER A 339 -9.83 -11.13 -11.43
CA SER A 339 -9.46 -12.26 -12.28
C SER A 339 -10.66 -13.14 -12.61
N ASP A 340 -10.55 -13.88 -13.70
CA ASP A 340 -11.53 -14.91 -14.09
C ASP A 340 -11.25 -16.29 -13.46
N GLU A 341 -10.72 -16.30 -12.24
CA GLU A 341 -10.56 -17.55 -11.49
C GLU A 341 -11.88 -18.02 -10.90
N GLU A 342 -12.00 -19.34 -10.76
CA GLU A 342 -13.13 -19.94 -10.06
C GLU A 342 -13.04 -19.63 -8.57
N PHE A 343 -14.10 -19.04 -8.03
CA PHE A 343 -14.19 -18.61 -6.64
C PHE A 343 -15.50 -19.12 -6.05
N ASP A 344 -15.39 -20.18 -5.24
CA ASP A 344 -16.51 -20.76 -4.49
C ASP A 344 -16.30 -20.49 -2.99
N VAL A 345 -17.29 -19.90 -2.33
CA VAL A 345 -17.20 -19.53 -0.91
C VAL A 345 -18.15 -20.44 -0.16
N GLY A 346 -17.71 -21.63 0.24
CA GLY A 346 -18.38 -22.52 1.20
C GLY A 346 -19.92 -22.60 1.16
N ASP A 347 -20.61 -21.60 1.73
CA ASP A 347 -22.07 -21.48 1.84
C ASP A 347 -22.76 -20.76 0.67
N ARG A 348 -22.01 -20.19 -0.27
CA ARG A 348 -22.51 -19.34 -1.35
C ARG A 348 -21.71 -19.47 -2.64
N ARG A 349 -22.42 -19.41 -3.76
CA ARG A 349 -21.83 -19.24 -5.10
C ARG A 349 -22.48 -18.04 -5.77
N TYR A 350 -21.64 -17.17 -6.33
CA TYR A 350 -22.08 -16.05 -7.16
C TYR A 350 -22.10 -16.47 -8.64
N GLY A 351 -23.24 -16.31 -9.30
CA GLY A 351 -23.47 -16.66 -10.71
C GLY A 351 -22.88 -18.01 -11.10
N SER A 352 -21.98 -17.99 -12.09
CA SER A 352 -21.28 -19.19 -12.58
C SER A 352 -20.17 -19.69 -11.65
N GLY A 353 -19.77 -18.90 -10.65
CA GLY A 353 -18.56 -19.09 -9.85
C GLY A 353 -17.35 -18.34 -10.41
N ARG A 354 -17.49 -17.60 -11.51
CA ARG A 354 -16.43 -16.81 -12.13
C ARG A 354 -16.88 -15.36 -12.36
N LEU A 355 -16.29 -14.46 -11.58
CA LEU A 355 -16.71 -13.06 -11.50
C LEU A 355 -16.61 -12.33 -12.85
N ILE A 356 -15.48 -12.48 -13.55
CA ILE A 356 -15.23 -11.73 -14.78
C ILE A 356 -16.00 -12.33 -15.96
N HIS A 357 -16.11 -13.64 -16.04
CA HIS A 357 -17.01 -14.31 -16.99
C HIS A 357 -18.44 -13.79 -16.86
N ASP A 358 -18.97 -13.75 -15.64
CA ASP A 358 -20.33 -13.26 -15.38
C ASP A 358 -20.47 -11.77 -15.73
N PHE A 359 -19.51 -10.93 -15.35
CA PHE A 359 -19.47 -9.52 -15.73
C PHE A 359 -19.49 -9.34 -17.25
N LEU A 360 -18.62 -10.04 -17.97
CA LEU A 360 -18.52 -9.95 -19.43
C LEU A 360 -19.78 -10.48 -20.13
N SER A 361 -20.50 -11.44 -19.53
CA SER A 361 -21.79 -11.90 -20.07
C SER A 361 -22.84 -10.77 -20.10
N VAL A 362 -22.88 -9.94 -19.05
CA VAL A 362 -23.76 -8.76 -18.98
C VAL A 362 -23.31 -7.70 -19.99
N ILE A 363 -22.01 -7.44 -20.07
CA ILE A 363 -21.44 -6.50 -21.04
C ILE A 363 -21.77 -6.90 -22.48
N ALA A 364 -21.60 -8.18 -22.83
CA ALA A 364 -21.88 -8.70 -24.16
C ALA A 364 -23.36 -8.57 -24.54
N LYS A 365 -24.28 -8.82 -23.60
CA LYS A 365 -25.73 -8.67 -23.80
C LYS A 365 -26.12 -7.23 -24.13
N HIS A 366 -25.48 -6.26 -23.50
CA HIS A 366 -25.78 -4.83 -23.69
C HIS A 366 -24.84 -4.10 -24.66
N LYS A 367 -23.82 -4.79 -25.19
CA LYS A 367 -22.77 -4.24 -26.07
C LYS A 367 -22.13 -2.97 -25.50
N THR A 368 -21.97 -2.91 -24.17
CA THR A 368 -21.55 -1.68 -23.48
C THR A 368 -20.02 -1.57 -23.43
N PRO A 369 -19.42 -0.43 -23.82
CA PRO A 369 -18.01 -0.20 -23.60
C PRO A 369 -17.69 -0.08 -22.10
N PHE A 370 -16.49 -0.48 -21.69
CA PHE A 370 -16.06 -0.35 -20.29
C PHE A 370 -14.57 -0.01 -20.16
N VAL A 371 -14.19 0.50 -19.00
CA VAL A 371 -12.83 0.94 -18.69
C VAL A 371 -12.22 0.06 -17.60
N VAL A 372 -10.95 -0.28 -17.75
CA VAL A 372 -10.17 -1.03 -16.79
C VAL A 372 -8.95 -0.21 -16.39
N ILE A 373 -8.80 0.07 -15.09
CA ILE A 373 -7.67 0.83 -14.54
C ILE A 373 -6.94 -0.02 -13.51
N GLY A 374 -5.63 -0.19 -13.67
CA GLY A 374 -4.87 -1.06 -12.76
C GLY A 374 -3.36 -0.93 -12.88
N ASP A 375 -2.67 -1.78 -12.12
CA ASP A 375 -1.21 -1.86 -12.10
C ASP A 375 -0.81 -3.28 -12.54
N PRO A 376 -0.28 -3.45 -13.77
CA PRO A 376 0.01 -4.77 -14.31
C PRO A 376 1.23 -5.42 -13.66
N TYR A 377 1.97 -4.70 -12.81
CA TYR A 377 3.16 -5.16 -12.10
C TYR A 377 2.86 -5.60 -10.67
N GLN A 378 1.64 -5.37 -10.15
CA GLN A 378 1.25 -5.93 -8.86
C GLN A 378 0.85 -7.40 -8.97
N MET A 379 0.85 -8.10 -7.85
CA MET A 379 0.35 -9.48 -7.74
C MET A 379 -1.16 -9.52 -8.03
N PRO A 380 -1.62 -10.37 -8.96
CA PRO A 380 -3.05 -10.57 -9.20
C PRO A 380 -3.69 -11.44 -8.11
N ARG A 381 -5.03 -11.37 -8.00
CA ARG A 381 -5.81 -12.37 -7.25
C ARG A 381 -6.07 -13.59 -8.12
N GLY A 382 -5.06 -14.44 -8.34
CA GLY A 382 -5.17 -15.60 -9.23
C GLY A 382 -3.99 -15.69 -10.19
N SER A 383 -4.17 -16.36 -11.34
CA SER A 383 -3.14 -16.40 -12.37
C SER A 383 -3.05 -15.09 -13.16
N LEU A 384 -1.85 -14.77 -13.67
CA LEU A 384 -1.63 -13.61 -14.55
C LEU A 384 -2.42 -13.72 -15.86
N GLN A 385 -2.57 -14.93 -16.40
CA GLN A 385 -3.28 -15.15 -17.66
C GLN A 385 -4.77 -14.79 -17.58
N ARG A 386 -5.38 -14.98 -16.40
CA ARG A 386 -6.78 -14.65 -16.12
C ARG A 386 -6.97 -13.28 -15.47
N SER A 387 -5.91 -12.48 -15.35
CA SER A 387 -5.99 -11.12 -14.82
C SER A 387 -6.68 -10.19 -15.82
N LEU A 388 -7.54 -9.31 -15.33
CA LEU A 388 -8.23 -8.32 -16.15
C LEU A 388 -7.27 -7.24 -16.71
N ILE A 389 -6.10 -7.02 -16.09
CA ILE A 389 -5.15 -5.97 -16.50
C ILE A 389 -3.91 -6.53 -17.23
N SER A 390 -3.31 -7.62 -16.74
CA SER A 390 -2.01 -8.12 -17.23
C SER A 390 -2.12 -9.22 -18.30
N GLY A 391 -3.30 -9.81 -18.48
CA GLY A 391 -3.54 -10.89 -19.44
C GLY A 391 -3.96 -10.42 -20.83
N ASN A 392 -4.06 -11.37 -21.76
CA ASN A 392 -4.66 -11.20 -23.09
C ASN A 392 -6.07 -11.82 -23.17
N MET A 393 -6.71 -12.04 -22.02
CA MET A 393 -8.01 -12.70 -21.93
C MET A 393 -9.11 -11.94 -22.69
N LEU A 394 -9.13 -10.61 -22.60
CA LEU A 394 -10.16 -9.80 -23.26
C LEU A 394 -10.04 -9.90 -24.79
N GLU A 395 -8.80 -9.89 -25.29
CA GLU A 395 -8.45 -10.03 -26.69
C GLU A 395 -8.74 -11.44 -27.22
N GLN A 396 -8.43 -12.48 -26.43
CA GLN A 396 -8.77 -13.88 -26.75
C GLN A 396 -10.28 -14.12 -26.82
N LEU A 397 -11.07 -13.34 -26.08
CA LEU A 397 -12.53 -13.33 -26.17
C LEU A 397 -13.07 -12.49 -27.34
N GLY A 398 -12.19 -11.91 -28.16
CA GLY A 398 -12.55 -11.13 -29.36
C GLY A 398 -12.97 -9.68 -29.10
N LEU A 399 -12.71 -9.15 -27.89
CA LEU A 399 -12.98 -7.74 -27.59
C LEU A 399 -11.89 -6.84 -28.18
N SER A 400 -12.31 -5.71 -28.76
CA SER A 400 -11.39 -4.64 -29.14
C SER A 400 -10.89 -3.93 -27.87
N VAL A 401 -9.58 -3.92 -27.66
CA VAL A 401 -8.94 -3.31 -26.49
C VAL A 401 -8.02 -2.18 -26.95
N VAL A 402 -8.28 -0.96 -26.47
CA VAL A 402 -7.36 0.18 -26.56
C VAL A 402 -6.61 0.26 -25.24
N SER A 403 -5.30 0.07 -25.27
CA SER A 403 -4.48 -0.02 -24.05
C SER A 403 -3.39 1.05 -24.03
N TYR A 404 -3.31 1.79 -22.93
CA TYR A 404 -2.25 2.74 -22.67
C TYR A 404 -1.50 2.38 -21.38
N LEU A 405 -0.17 2.28 -21.45
CA LEU A 405 0.70 2.00 -20.31
C LEU A 405 1.47 3.26 -19.93
N LEU A 406 1.17 3.82 -18.75
CA LEU A 406 1.95 4.90 -18.16
C LEU A 406 3.26 4.35 -17.60
N THR A 407 4.38 4.84 -18.09
CA THR A 407 5.74 4.43 -17.67
C THR A 407 6.49 5.54 -16.93
N GLU A 408 6.04 6.79 -17.05
CA GLU A 408 6.63 7.95 -16.37
C GLU A 408 6.19 8.01 -14.90
N GLN A 409 7.17 7.92 -13.99
CA GLN A 409 6.92 8.11 -12.56
C GLN A 409 6.93 9.59 -12.19
N ILE A 410 5.90 10.05 -11.49
CA ILE A 410 5.80 11.37 -10.92
C ILE A 410 6.43 11.34 -9.52
N LEU A 411 7.46 12.15 -9.32
CA LEU A 411 8.19 12.23 -8.07
C LEU A 411 7.92 13.58 -7.42
N ASP A 412 7.30 13.56 -6.23
CA ASP A 412 7.05 14.76 -5.44
C ASP A 412 8.32 15.27 -4.74
N VAL A 413 9.31 14.39 -4.57
CA VAL A 413 10.52 14.64 -3.79
C VAL A 413 11.75 14.20 -4.56
N GLY A 414 12.74 15.10 -4.70
CA GLY A 414 14.06 14.73 -5.21
C GLY A 414 14.74 13.68 -4.32
N ASP A 415 15.34 12.67 -4.97
CA ASP A 415 16.06 11.56 -4.33
C ASP A 415 15.20 10.58 -3.50
N ASP A 416 14.01 10.26 -4.01
CA ASP A 416 13.11 9.25 -3.43
C ASP A 416 13.56 7.81 -3.74
N ALA A 417 14.18 7.16 -2.75
CA ALA A 417 14.77 5.83 -2.90
C ALA A 417 13.73 4.71 -3.06
N LEU A 418 12.53 4.87 -2.48
CA LEU A 418 11.42 3.92 -2.66
C LEU A 418 10.97 3.86 -4.13
N SER A 419 10.81 5.03 -4.75
CA SER A 419 10.45 5.12 -6.16
C SER A 419 11.53 4.54 -7.08
N LYS A 420 12.81 4.77 -6.78
CA LYS A 420 13.94 4.13 -7.49
C LYS A 420 13.92 2.61 -7.38
N LEU A 421 13.62 2.06 -6.20
CA LEU A 421 13.46 0.62 -6.01
C LEU A 421 12.28 0.09 -6.85
N GLN A 422 11.13 0.77 -6.80
CA GLN A 422 9.95 0.41 -7.58
C GLN A 422 10.23 0.38 -9.09
N ALA A 423 10.86 1.44 -9.61
CA ALA A 423 11.24 1.54 -11.01
C ALA A 423 12.22 0.42 -11.42
N HIS A 424 13.19 0.09 -10.57
CA HIS A 424 14.10 -1.05 -10.80
C HIS A 424 13.33 -2.37 -10.90
N LEU A 425 12.45 -2.65 -9.93
CA LEU A 425 11.67 -3.90 -9.90
C LEU A 425 10.76 -4.03 -11.13
N VAL A 426 10.13 -2.94 -11.56
CA VAL A 426 9.28 -2.89 -12.75
C VAL A 426 10.10 -3.10 -14.03
N ASN A 427 11.23 -2.40 -14.18
CA ASN A 427 12.12 -2.60 -15.32
C ASN A 427 12.64 -4.04 -15.42
N SER A 428 12.94 -4.69 -14.29
CA SER A 428 13.28 -6.12 -14.24
C SER A 428 12.13 -7.02 -14.70
N LEU A 429 10.88 -6.69 -14.32
CA LEU A 429 9.69 -7.42 -14.76
C LEU A 429 9.44 -7.26 -16.26
N ASP A 430 9.59 -6.05 -16.81
CA ASP A 430 9.42 -5.76 -18.24
C ASP A 430 10.47 -6.47 -19.09
N LYS A 431 11.74 -6.42 -18.67
CA LYS A 431 12.84 -7.07 -19.38
C LYS A 431 12.89 -8.59 -19.17
N GLY A 432 12.09 -9.14 -18.24
CA GLY A 432 12.14 -10.55 -17.86
C GLY A 432 13.50 -10.96 -17.27
N ARG A 433 14.20 -10.03 -16.60
CA ARG A 433 15.57 -10.21 -16.09
C ARG A 433 15.61 -10.01 -14.57
N PHE A 434 15.93 -11.07 -13.83
CA PHE A 434 15.82 -11.14 -12.37
C PHE A 434 17.18 -11.49 -11.73
N ASN A 435 18.23 -10.76 -12.08
CA ASN A 435 19.61 -11.01 -11.68
C ASN A 435 20.17 -9.99 -10.68
N LYS A 436 19.46 -8.90 -10.36
CA LYS A 436 19.97 -7.84 -9.46
C LYS A 436 18.87 -7.26 -8.56
N LEU A 437 19.17 -7.14 -7.26
CA LEU A 437 18.38 -6.36 -6.29
C LEU A 437 19.22 -5.19 -5.76
N PRO A 438 18.81 -3.92 -5.98
CA PRO A 438 19.62 -2.77 -5.62
C PRO A 438 19.54 -2.50 -4.11
N ARG A 439 20.69 -2.17 -3.51
CA ARG A 439 20.79 -1.75 -2.10
C ARG A 439 20.75 -0.23 -2.02
N LEU A 440 19.55 0.31 -2.13
CA LEU A 440 19.31 1.75 -2.08
C LEU A 440 19.10 2.22 -0.64
N SER A 441 19.51 3.45 -0.36
CA SER A 441 19.20 4.17 0.87
C SER A 441 18.78 5.58 0.49
N GLY A 442 17.78 6.13 1.20
CA GLY A 442 17.29 7.48 0.95
C GLY A 442 15.90 7.69 1.55
N LYS A 443 15.16 8.68 1.03
CA LYS A 443 13.83 8.98 1.56
C LYS A 443 12.87 7.81 1.32
N ARG A 444 11.98 7.58 2.29
CA ARG A 444 10.90 6.58 2.28
C ARG A 444 11.32 5.11 2.18
N LEU A 445 12.62 4.80 2.04
CA LEU A 445 13.12 3.43 1.94
C LEU A 445 14.26 3.19 2.94
N ASP A 446 14.11 2.16 3.77
CA ASP A 446 15.17 1.69 4.66
C ASP A 446 15.41 0.19 4.45
N ILE A 447 16.61 -0.19 4.01
CA ILE A 447 17.00 -1.59 3.82
C ILE A 447 17.94 -1.99 4.96
N LEU A 448 17.45 -2.81 5.87
CA LEU A 448 18.18 -3.22 7.07
C LEU A 448 19.06 -4.44 6.78
N GLU A 449 20.37 -4.21 6.70
CA GLU A 449 21.40 -5.22 6.42
C GLU A 449 21.63 -6.17 7.62
N ASN A 450 21.55 -5.67 8.86
CA ASN A 450 21.83 -6.42 10.08
C ASN A 450 20.54 -6.80 10.84
N VAL A 451 20.48 -8.02 11.40
CA VAL A 451 19.33 -8.45 12.22
C VAL A 451 19.20 -7.63 13.51
N ASN A 452 20.31 -7.04 13.97
CA ASN A 452 20.41 -6.26 15.21
C ASN A 452 20.11 -4.76 15.05
N SER A 453 19.95 -4.21 13.84
CA SER A 453 19.98 -2.75 13.63
C SER A 453 18.71 -1.98 14.02
N ARG A 454 17.56 -2.65 14.19
CA ARG A 454 16.35 -2.17 14.91
C ARG A 454 15.29 -3.28 14.80
N GLY A 455 14.60 -3.57 15.89
CA GLY A 455 13.43 -4.46 15.87
C GLY A 455 12.22 -3.72 15.34
N TRP A 456 11.41 -4.37 14.49
CA TRP A 456 10.07 -3.85 14.19
C TRP A 456 9.18 -3.99 15.43
N VAL A 457 8.39 -2.96 15.71
CA VAL A 457 7.37 -2.96 16.77
C VAL A 457 6.04 -2.57 16.11
N PRO A 458 4.97 -3.39 16.24
CA PRO A 458 3.66 -3.03 15.74
C PRO A 458 3.11 -1.83 16.52
N ASP A 459 2.43 -0.93 15.81
CA ASP A 459 1.49 -0.02 16.46
C ASP A 459 0.34 -0.84 17.05
N ILE A 460 0.03 -0.63 18.32
CA ILE A 460 -1.05 -1.28 19.07
C ILE A 460 -2.02 -0.27 19.69
N SER A 461 -1.86 1.02 19.36
CA SER A 461 -2.58 2.11 20.02
C SER A 461 -4.00 2.33 19.47
N ASN A 462 -4.26 1.94 18.22
CA ASN A 462 -5.53 2.21 17.55
C ASN A 462 -6.00 1.08 16.59
N VAL A 463 -7.22 1.21 16.04
CA VAL A 463 -7.79 0.25 15.08
C VAL A 463 -7.06 0.31 13.75
N ARG A 464 -6.74 1.51 13.27
CA ARG A 464 -5.91 1.73 12.08
C ARG A 464 -4.46 1.73 12.51
N ALA A 465 -3.68 0.82 11.95
CA ALA A 465 -2.25 0.73 12.21
C ALA A 465 -1.50 1.86 11.49
N GLU A 466 -0.59 2.53 12.19
CA GLU A 466 0.43 3.32 11.49
C GLU A 466 1.44 2.44 10.75
N SER A 467 1.71 1.24 11.27
CA SER A 467 2.65 0.31 10.67
C SER A 467 2.12 -1.12 10.57
N ILE A 468 2.51 -1.82 9.50
CA ILE A 468 2.22 -3.25 9.32
C ILE A 468 3.48 -4.02 8.96
N LEU A 469 3.62 -5.25 9.47
CA LEU A 469 4.61 -6.19 8.96
C LEU A 469 3.98 -7.14 7.93
N VAL A 470 4.58 -7.18 6.75
CA VAL A 470 4.20 -8.07 5.65
C VAL A 470 5.20 -9.23 5.54
N CYS A 471 4.67 -10.44 5.40
CA CYS A 471 5.44 -11.68 5.28
C CYS A 471 5.09 -12.45 3.99
N GLY A 472 6.02 -13.29 3.53
CA GLY A 472 5.81 -14.15 2.37
C GLY A 472 4.82 -15.28 2.64
N THR A 473 4.88 -15.89 3.83
CA THR A 473 4.09 -17.08 4.18
C THR A 473 3.23 -16.90 5.44
N HIS A 474 2.19 -17.72 5.57
CA HIS A 474 1.36 -17.78 6.78
C HIS A 474 2.17 -18.18 8.02
N GLU A 475 3.14 -19.07 7.88
CA GLU A 475 4.00 -19.51 8.99
C GLU A 475 4.86 -18.35 9.52
N GLN A 476 5.45 -17.53 8.63
CA GLN A 476 6.20 -16.34 9.03
C GLN A 476 5.30 -15.34 9.76
N ALA A 477 4.10 -15.07 9.22
CA ALA A 477 3.14 -14.17 9.86
C ALA A 477 2.70 -14.71 11.23
N ALA A 478 2.42 -16.01 11.37
CA ALA A 478 2.02 -16.64 12.63
C ALA A 478 3.12 -16.53 13.70
N LYS A 479 4.39 -16.79 13.33
CA LYS A 479 5.53 -16.62 14.24
C LYS A 479 5.66 -15.19 14.76
N VAL A 480 5.51 -14.20 13.87
CA VAL A 480 5.56 -12.79 14.29
C VAL A 480 4.36 -12.45 15.16
N ASN A 481 3.14 -12.81 14.76
CA ASN A 481 1.94 -12.56 15.54
C ASN A 481 2.05 -13.16 16.95
N GLY A 482 2.49 -14.42 17.09
CA GLY A 482 2.71 -15.05 18.39
C GLY A 482 3.76 -14.33 19.24
N ALA A 483 4.82 -13.81 18.62
CA ALA A 483 5.84 -13.02 19.29
C ALA A 483 5.30 -11.64 19.74
N VAL A 484 4.46 -10.98 18.93
CA VAL A 484 3.80 -9.73 19.33
C VAL A 484 2.89 -9.97 20.54
N LYS A 485 2.05 -11.00 20.49
CA LYS A 485 1.12 -11.34 21.56
C LYS A 485 1.83 -11.59 22.88
N THR A 486 2.89 -12.39 22.87
CA THR A 486 3.59 -12.77 24.11
C THR A 486 4.58 -11.70 24.58
N LYS A 487 5.39 -11.13 23.68
CA LYS A 487 6.50 -10.23 24.05
C LYS A 487 6.12 -8.75 24.13
N ILE A 488 5.08 -8.34 23.40
CA ILE A 488 4.67 -6.92 23.29
C ILE A 488 3.38 -6.68 24.07
N LEU A 489 2.37 -7.52 23.86
CA LEU A 489 1.08 -7.40 24.57
C LEU A 489 1.06 -8.12 25.93
N GLY A 490 2.08 -8.93 26.24
CA GLY A 490 2.20 -9.65 27.51
C GLY A 490 1.16 -10.75 27.71
N HIS A 491 0.56 -11.27 26.62
CA HIS A 491 -0.41 -12.36 26.70
C HIS A 491 0.26 -13.67 27.12
N LEU A 492 -0.47 -14.48 27.90
CA LEU A 492 0.02 -15.78 28.40
C LEU A 492 0.17 -16.83 27.30
N SER A 493 -0.54 -16.67 26.18
CA SER A 493 -0.51 -17.61 25.05
C SER A 493 -0.28 -16.88 23.73
N PRO A 494 0.56 -17.44 22.84
CA PRO A 494 0.75 -16.90 21.49
C PRO A 494 -0.42 -17.23 20.56
N THR A 495 -1.28 -18.19 20.92
CA THR A 495 -2.33 -18.73 20.04
C THR A 495 -3.76 -18.42 20.48
N LYS A 496 -3.99 -18.04 21.74
CA LYS A 496 -5.35 -17.72 22.25
C LYS A 496 -5.71 -16.27 22.03
N LEU A 497 -6.94 -15.99 21.61
CA LEU A 497 -7.44 -14.62 21.46
C LEU A 497 -7.48 -13.90 22.81
N ALA A 498 -7.07 -12.63 22.84
CA ALA A 498 -7.12 -11.80 24.03
C ALA A 498 -7.42 -10.33 23.69
N ALA A 499 -7.87 -9.57 24.70
CA ALA A 499 -8.05 -8.13 24.61
C ALA A 499 -6.74 -7.44 24.19
N GLY A 500 -6.82 -6.51 23.23
CA GLY A 500 -5.66 -5.82 22.65
C GLY A 500 -5.10 -6.49 21.38
N ASP A 501 -5.50 -7.73 21.06
CA ASP A 501 -5.16 -8.35 19.78
C ASP A 501 -5.75 -7.53 18.61
N ARG A 502 -4.99 -7.41 17.51
CA ARG A 502 -5.58 -7.07 16.21
C ARG A 502 -5.97 -8.34 15.48
N ILE A 503 -7.15 -8.32 14.87
CA ILE A 503 -7.70 -9.46 14.13
C ILE A 503 -8.15 -9.08 12.73
N ASP A 504 -7.99 -10.00 11.78
CA ASP A 504 -8.45 -9.93 10.40
C ASP A 504 -9.59 -10.94 10.18
N PHE A 505 -10.73 -10.48 9.66
CA PHE A 505 -11.88 -11.32 9.36
C PHE A 505 -11.70 -12.00 8.00
N HIS A 506 -11.76 -13.34 7.95
CA HIS A 506 -11.60 -14.09 6.69
C HIS A 506 -12.92 -14.39 5.99
N ASN A 507 -14.05 -14.33 6.70
CA ASN A 507 -15.40 -14.46 6.14
C ASN A 507 -16.27 -13.26 6.50
N ARG A 508 -17.45 -13.20 5.89
CA ARG A 508 -18.51 -12.25 6.28
C ARG A 508 -19.14 -12.76 7.58
N THR A 509 -19.13 -11.93 8.61
CA THR A 509 -19.52 -12.32 9.97
C THR A 509 -20.73 -11.51 10.43
N PRO A 510 -21.78 -12.13 10.99
CA PRO A 510 -22.91 -11.42 11.55
C PRO A 510 -22.50 -10.71 12.85
N ILE A 511 -22.97 -9.48 13.02
CA ILE A 511 -22.85 -8.76 14.29
C ILE A 511 -23.96 -9.26 15.22
N LEU A 512 -23.58 -9.74 16.40
CA LEU A 512 -24.52 -10.19 17.42
C LEU A 512 -25.10 -8.98 18.17
N ALA A 513 -26.41 -8.99 18.41
CA ALA A 513 -27.08 -7.97 19.21
C ALA A 513 -27.07 -8.36 20.71
N SER A 514 -26.98 -7.36 21.58
CA SER A 514 -26.95 -7.51 23.05
C SER A 514 -28.28 -8.03 23.62
N GLU A 515 -29.40 -7.79 22.94
CA GLU A 515 -30.70 -8.40 23.22
C GLU A 515 -31.38 -8.85 21.92
N PRO A 516 -32.02 -10.02 21.88
CA PRO A 516 -32.86 -10.42 20.77
C PRO A 516 -34.15 -9.59 20.82
N ASP A 517 -34.14 -8.42 20.17
CA ASP A 517 -35.38 -7.75 19.81
C ASP A 517 -36.15 -8.68 18.85
N ALA A 518 -37.01 -9.50 19.44
CA ALA A 518 -38.07 -10.18 18.76
C ALA A 518 -38.97 -9.09 18.16
N ILE A 519 -38.69 -8.65 16.92
CA ILE A 519 -39.66 -8.18 15.92
C ILE A 519 -39.02 -7.69 14.60
N ASN A 520 -37.71 -7.44 14.49
CA ASN A 520 -37.10 -7.09 13.18
C ASN A 520 -35.91 -7.99 12.78
N GLN A 521 -36.22 -9.25 12.41
CA GLN A 521 -35.30 -10.17 11.74
C GLN A 521 -34.81 -9.67 10.34
N SER A 522 -35.20 -8.45 9.92
CA SER A 522 -35.02 -7.96 8.54
C SER A 522 -33.65 -7.35 8.22
N THR A 523 -32.77 -7.08 9.19
CA THR A 523 -31.44 -6.49 8.89
C THR A 523 -30.35 -6.96 9.83
N ILE A 524 -29.84 -8.18 9.60
CA ILE A 524 -28.53 -8.61 10.13
C ILE A 524 -27.48 -7.60 9.67
N ARG A 525 -26.75 -6.98 10.59
CA ARG A 525 -25.55 -6.18 10.27
C ARG A 525 -24.34 -7.11 10.14
N TRP A 526 -23.39 -6.74 9.29
CA TRP A 526 -22.28 -7.62 8.92
C TRP A 526 -20.93 -6.92 9.02
N VAL A 527 -19.93 -7.67 9.47
CA VAL A 527 -18.52 -7.40 9.24
C VAL A 527 -18.12 -8.04 7.91
N ASN A 528 -17.35 -7.32 7.08
CA ASN A 528 -16.91 -7.84 5.79
C ASN A 528 -15.63 -8.67 5.94
N SER A 529 -15.45 -9.62 5.02
CA SER A 529 -14.16 -10.29 4.88
C SER A 529 -13.08 -9.27 4.50
N GLY A 530 -11.96 -9.36 5.22
CA GLY A 530 -10.81 -8.49 5.08
C GLY A 530 -10.87 -7.24 5.94
N ASP A 531 -11.88 -7.05 6.80
CA ASP A 531 -11.89 -5.99 7.81
C ASP A 531 -10.92 -6.34 8.95
N ILE A 532 -10.25 -5.32 9.51
CA ILE A 532 -9.31 -5.50 10.63
C ILE A 532 -9.81 -4.72 11.83
N GLY A 533 -9.92 -5.40 12.97
CA GLY A 533 -10.42 -4.84 14.23
C GLY A 533 -9.44 -4.99 15.38
N LEU A 534 -9.65 -4.20 16.43
CA LEU A 534 -8.93 -4.27 17.70
C LEU A 534 -9.83 -4.89 18.76
N VAL A 535 -9.43 -6.03 19.32
CA VAL A 535 -10.23 -6.79 20.29
C VAL A 535 -10.34 -6.01 21.60
N GLY A 536 -11.57 -5.82 22.07
CA GLY A 536 -11.88 -5.18 23.34
C GLY A 536 -12.03 -6.21 24.45
N LEU A 537 -12.99 -7.14 24.27
CA LEU A 537 -13.32 -8.17 25.24
C LEU A 537 -13.34 -9.56 24.58
N VAL A 538 -12.93 -10.58 25.34
CA VAL A 538 -13.14 -11.99 25.01
C VAL A 538 -13.86 -12.61 26.21
N GLU A 539 -15.06 -13.17 26.00
CA GLU A 539 -15.83 -13.80 27.08
C GLU A 539 -15.11 -15.05 27.58
N GLU A 540 -15.11 -15.35 28.89
CA GLU A 540 -14.43 -16.53 29.43
C GLU A 540 -15.05 -17.87 29.01
N ARG A 541 -16.34 -17.85 28.63
CA ARG A 541 -17.11 -19.06 28.32
C ARG A 541 -16.69 -19.66 26.98
N LEU A 542 -16.09 -20.85 27.04
CA LEU A 542 -15.86 -21.70 25.87
C LEU A 542 -17.08 -22.60 25.61
N GLU A 543 -17.72 -22.46 24.45
CA GLU A 543 -18.80 -23.32 23.98
C GLU A 543 -18.21 -24.51 23.21
N THR A 544 -18.42 -25.74 23.69
CA THR A 544 -17.96 -26.97 23.01
C THR A 544 -19.15 -27.78 22.50
N HIS A 545 -19.13 -28.12 21.21
CA HIS A 545 -20.14 -28.96 20.57
C HIS A 545 -19.51 -30.21 19.95
N PHE A 546 -20.20 -31.35 20.13
CA PHE A 546 -19.83 -32.63 19.54
C PHE A 546 -20.86 -32.97 18.46
N VAL A 547 -20.41 -33.06 17.20
CA VAL A 547 -21.28 -33.27 16.05
C VAL A 547 -20.98 -34.62 15.41
N GLU A 548 -21.96 -35.52 15.42
CA GLU A 548 -21.86 -36.81 14.75
C GLU A 548 -22.07 -36.66 13.25
N LEU A 549 -21.11 -37.12 12.46
CA LEU A 549 -21.18 -37.14 11.00
C LEU A 549 -21.30 -38.57 10.48
N ARG A 550 -22.18 -38.78 9.50
CA ARG A 550 -22.40 -40.10 8.89
C ARG A 550 -21.10 -40.62 8.26
N GLY A 551 -20.69 -41.83 8.65
CA GLY A 551 -19.48 -42.47 8.13
C GLY A 551 -18.18 -42.06 8.84
N ARG A 552 -18.26 -41.30 9.94
CA ARG A 552 -17.14 -41.04 10.85
C ARG A 552 -17.30 -41.84 12.14
N LYS A 553 -16.18 -42.36 12.67
CA LYS A 553 -16.17 -43.16 13.89
C LYS A 553 -16.24 -42.30 15.16
N GLU A 554 -15.68 -41.10 15.09
CA GLU A 554 -15.65 -40.16 16.21
C GLU A 554 -16.42 -38.87 15.84
N PRO A 555 -17.09 -38.23 16.81
CA PRO A 555 -17.75 -36.96 16.59
C PRO A 555 -16.72 -35.84 16.34
N ILE A 556 -17.06 -34.92 15.45
CA ILE A 556 -16.28 -33.71 15.21
C ILE A 556 -16.52 -32.74 16.36
N ARG A 557 -15.42 -32.23 16.94
CA ARG A 557 -15.45 -31.24 18.02
C ARG A 557 -15.35 -29.83 17.43
N LEU A 558 -16.22 -28.93 17.87
CA LEU A 558 -16.23 -27.53 17.49
C LEU A 558 -16.26 -26.66 18.74
N HIS A 559 -15.38 -25.66 18.79
CA HIS A 559 -15.21 -24.74 19.89
C HIS A 559 -15.55 -23.31 19.46
N PHE A 560 -16.44 -22.66 20.19
CA PHE A 560 -16.82 -21.28 19.95
C PHE A 560 -16.63 -20.43 21.19
N GLN A 561 -16.43 -19.15 20.97
CA GLN A 561 -16.34 -18.16 22.01
C GLN A 561 -16.85 -16.82 21.45
N ARG A 562 -17.36 -15.97 22.32
CA ARG A 562 -17.79 -14.62 21.96
C ARG A 562 -16.70 -13.61 22.27
N ALA A 563 -16.59 -12.60 21.43
CA ALA A 563 -15.68 -11.49 21.60
C ALA A 563 -16.30 -10.20 21.08
N SER A 564 -15.82 -9.06 21.58
CA SER A 564 -16.07 -7.74 21.01
C SER A 564 -14.78 -7.18 20.40
N CYS A 565 -14.92 -6.45 19.31
CA CYS A 565 -13.81 -5.69 18.75
C CYS A 565 -14.28 -4.35 18.19
N ARG A 566 -13.36 -3.38 18.12
CA ARG A 566 -13.59 -2.11 17.47
C ARG A 566 -13.13 -2.19 16.02
N LEU A 567 -14.01 -1.80 15.09
CA LEU A 567 -13.77 -1.77 13.65
C LEU A 567 -13.86 -0.34 13.10
N PRO A 568 -13.06 0.04 12.08
CA PRO A 568 -13.20 1.35 11.44
C PRO A 568 -14.57 1.46 10.78
N GLY A 569 -15.30 2.53 11.08
CA GLY A 569 -16.63 2.84 10.54
C GLY A 569 -17.80 1.97 11.02
N LEU A 570 -17.54 0.84 11.69
CA LEU A 570 -18.59 0.03 12.33
C LEU A 570 -18.69 0.24 13.85
N GLY A 571 -17.65 0.79 14.48
CA GLY A 571 -17.59 0.98 15.92
C GLY A 571 -17.31 -0.33 16.66
N GLU A 572 -17.83 -0.47 17.87
CA GLU A 572 -17.77 -1.74 18.62
C GLU A 572 -18.76 -2.74 18.05
N VAL A 573 -18.29 -3.96 17.81
CA VAL A 573 -19.09 -5.07 17.31
C VAL A 573 -18.86 -6.30 18.16
N GLU A 574 -19.94 -7.02 18.47
CA GLU A 574 -19.89 -8.34 19.07
C GLU A 574 -20.03 -9.43 18.01
N PHE A 575 -19.29 -10.51 18.18
CA PHE A 575 -19.33 -11.65 17.28
C PHE A 575 -18.98 -12.95 18.02
N ARG A 576 -19.46 -14.06 17.46
CA ARG A 576 -19.00 -15.42 17.81
C ARG A 576 -17.94 -15.83 16.82
N TYR A 577 -16.83 -16.40 17.28
CA TYR A 577 -15.76 -16.93 16.42
C TYR A 577 -15.52 -18.41 16.64
N LEU A 578 -14.96 -19.06 15.61
CA LEU A 578 -14.54 -20.45 15.67
C LEU A 578 -13.11 -20.53 16.24
N VAL A 579 -12.98 -21.01 17.48
CA VAL A 579 -11.70 -21.08 18.20
C VAL A 579 -10.75 -22.04 17.49
N ASP A 580 -11.26 -23.17 16.98
CA ASP A 580 -10.46 -24.15 16.22
C ASP A 580 -9.80 -23.51 14.99
N TYR A 581 -10.47 -22.54 14.35
CA TYR A 581 -9.91 -21.83 13.20
C TYR A 581 -8.86 -20.81 13.63
N PHE A 582 -9.09 -20.08 14.73
CA PHE A 582 -8.15 -19.08 15.23
C PHE A 582 -6.82 -19.73 15.69
N GLU A 583 -6.91 -20.87 16.40
CA GLU A 583 -5.77 -21.56 17.00
C GLU A 583 -5.03 -22.51 16.03
N ALA A 584 -5.61 -22.85 14.87
CA ALA A 584 -4.96 -23.75 13.90
C ALA A 584 -3.68 -23.16 13.31
N ASP A 585 -2.71 -24.01 12.94
CA ASP A 585 -1.45 -23.57 12.32
C ASP A 585 -1.62 -22.88 10.95
N ARG A 586 -2.70 -23.24 10.23
CA ARG A 586 -3.03 -22.70 8.90
C ARG A 586 -4.47 -22.21 8.85
N PRO A 587 -4.76 -21.13 8.09
CA PRO A 587 -6.07 -20.49 8.01
C PRO A 587 -7.08 -21.28 7.17
N ASP A 588 -7.20 -22.58 7.44
CA ASP A 588 -8.01 -23.52 6.69
C ASP A 588 -9.07 -24.15 7.61
N ILE A 589 -10.25 -24.41 7.05
CA ILE A 589 -11.29 -25.23 7.69
C ILE A 589 -11.38 -26.56 6.95
N THR A 590 -11.40 -27.67 7.68
CA THR A 590 -11.53 -28.98 7.05
C THR A 590 -12.94 -29.20 6.51
N GLY A 591 -13.08 -30.06 5.50
CA GLY A 591 -14.38 -30.37 4.93
C GLY A 591 -15.37 -30.98 5.94
N ASP A 592 -14.86 -31.75 6.90
CA ASP A 592 -15.64 -32.34 8.00
C ASP A 592 -16.04 -31.28 9.04
N GLN A 593 -15.16 -30.34 9.41
CA GLN A 593 -15.52 -29.21 10.30
C GLN A 593 -16.62 -28.36 9.68
N TYR A 594 -16.50 -28.03 8.40
CA TYR A 594 -17.53 -27.25 7.71
C TYR A 594 -18.89 -27.99 7.66
N LEU A 595 -18.88 -29.29 7.40
CA LEU A 595 -20.11 -30.11 7.45
C LEU A 595 -20.69 -30.15 8.87
N ALA A 596 -19.83 -30.28 9.88
CA ALA A 596 -20.25 -30.23 11.28
C ALA A 596 -20.88 -28.89 11.67
N LEU A 597 -20.35 -27.76 11.18
CA LEU A 597 -20.94 -26.43 11.37
C LEU A 597 -22.37 -26.37 10.80
N GLN A 598 -22.58 -26.92 9.60
CA GLN A 598 -23.90 -26.96 8.98
C GLN A 598 -24.90 -27.80 9.78
N VAL A 599 -24.49 -28.99 10.22
CA VAL A 599 -25.34 -29.88 11.03
C VAL A 599 -25.68 -29.21 12.37
N LEU A 600 -24.68 -28.64 13.06
CA LEU A 600 -24.89 -27.94 14.33
C LEU A 600 -25.85 -26.77 14.19
N ALA A 601 -25.60 -25.88 13.22
CA ALA A 601 -26.46 -24.73 12.98
C ALA A 601 -27.90 -25.16 12.65
N GLY A 602 -28.06 -26.20 11.83
CA GLY A 602 -29.37 -26.79 11.51
C GLY A 602 -30.09 -27.35 12.75
N GLN A 603 -29.37 -28.02 13.65
CA GLN A 603 -29.93 -28.55 14.90
C GLN A 603 -30.39 -27.43 15.83
N LEU A 604 -29.59 -26.37 15.97
CA LEU A 604 -29.90 -25.22 16.84
C LEU A 604 -31.06 -24.36 16.29
N ALA A 605 -31.15 -24.22 14.97
CA ALA A 605 -32.25 -23.48 14.32
C ALA A 605 -33.55 -24.28 14.23
N LYS A 606 -33.51 -25.61 14.40
CA LYS A 606 -34.67 -26.50 14.19
C LYS A 606 -35.92 -26.09 14.99
N PRO A 607 -35.86 -25.76 16.30
CA PRO A 607 -37.05 -25.40 17.07
C PRO A 607 -37.79 -24.18 16.50
N GLU A 608 -37.05 -23.18 16.00
CA GLU A 608 -37.60 -21.97 15.38
C GLU A 608 -38.19 -22.29 13.99
N LEU A 609 -37.48 -23.09 13.20
CA LEU A 609 -37.86 -23.39 11.82
C LEU A 609 -39.01 -24.39 11.69
N GLU A 610 -39.21 -25.30 12.65
CA GLU A 610 -40.28 -26.31 12.58
C GLU A 610 -41.68 -25.67 12.52
N VAL A 611 -41.91 -24.55 13.21
CA VAL A 611 -43.20 -23.81 13.14
C VAL A 611 -43.47 -23.32 11.73
N HIS A 612 -42.46 -22.79 11.04
CA HIS A 612 -42.57 -22.31 9.66
C HIS A 612 -42.70 -23.46 8.67
N LYS A 613 -42.00 -24.56 8.92
CA LYS A 613 -42.04 -25.77 8.09
C LYS A 613 -43.41 -26.44 8.09
N GLN A 614 -44.08 -26.49 9.25
CA GLN A 614 -45.44 -27.02 9.38
C GLN A 614 -46.50 -26.18 8.68
N ARG A 615 -46.23 -24.89 8.43
CA ARG A 615 -47.11 -23.99 7.67
C ARG A 615 -46.97 -24.12 6.16
N LEU A 616 -46.05 -24.94 5.66
CA LEU A 616 -45.92 -25.18 4.23
C LEU A 616 -47.18 -25.93 3.71
N PRO A 617 -47.73 -25.52 2.55
CA PRO A 617 -48.85 -26.23 1.94
C PRO A 617 -48.42 -27.64 1.49
N ASP A 618 -49.38 -28.46 1.06
CA ASP A 618 -49.08 -29.77 0.50
C ASP A 618 -48.25 -29.65 -0.79
N LYS A 619 -47.39 -30.64 -1.08
CA LYS A 619 -46.55 -30.67 -2.29
C LYS A 619 -47.34 -30.60 -3.59
N THR A 620 -48.62 -31.00 -3.57
CA THR A 620 -49.54 -30.95 -4.70
C THR A 620 -50.17 -29.57 -4.93
N ASP A 621 -50.08 -28.65 -3.95
CA ASP A 621 -50.59 -27.28 -4.10
C ASP A 621 -49.68 -26.48 -5.07
N PRO A 622 -50.23 -25.78 -6.08
CA PRO A 622 -49.47 -24.92 -6.98
C PRO A 622 -48.58 -23.88 -6.27
N ARG A 623 -48.96 -23.44 -5.06
CA ARG A 623 -48.21 -22.47 -4.24
C ARG A 623 -47.02 -23.08 -3.50
N TYR A 624 -46.91 -24.41 -3.44
CA TYR A 624 -45.86 -25.10 -2.69
C TYR A 624 -44.45 -24.65 -3.10
N LYS A 625 -44.20 -24.51 -4.40
CA LYS A 625 -42.88 -24.10 -4.91
C LYS A 625 -42.46 -22.74 -4.36
N GLN A 626 -43.36 -21.77 -4.36
CA GLN A 626 -43.09 -20.43 -3.85
C GLN A 626 -42.92 -20.44 -2.33
N ALA A 627 -43.85 -21.07 -1.60
CA ALA A 627 -43.78 -21.17 -0.14
C ALA A 627 -42.50 -21.91 0.32
N ARG A 628 -42.07 -22.93 -0.42
CA ARG A 628 -40.82 -23.66 -0.15
C ARG A 628 -39.60 -22.78 -0.36
N ALA A 629 -39.56 -21.98 -1.43
CA ALA A 629 -38.46 -21.05 -1.68
C ALA A 629 -38.38 -19.95 -0.60
N GLU A 630 -39.52 -19.43 -0.15
CA GLU A 630 -39.60 -18.49 0.97
C GLU A 630 -39.10 -19.12 2.28
N TYR A 631 -39.50 -20.36 2.57
CA TYR A 631 -38.97 -21.12 3.70
C TYR A 631 -37.46 -21.35 3.61
N ASP A 632 -36.94 -21.70 2.43
CA ASP A 632 -35.51 -21.94 2.24
C ASP A 632 -34.67 -20.66 2.47
N ARG A 633 -35.20 -19.48 2.11
CA ARG A 633 -34.59 -18.18 2.41
C ARG A 633 -34.65 -17.84 3.90
N LEU A 634 -35.79 -18.08 4.55
CA LEU A 634 -35.94 -17.88 5.99
C LEU A 634 -34.95 -18.79 6.75
N GLU A 635 -34.88 -20.07 6.40
CA GLU A 635 -33.91 -21.02 6.96
C GLU A 635 -32.48 -20.51 6.81
N TYR A 636 -32.10 -20.02 5.62
CA TYR A 636 -30.78 -19.42 5.43
C TYR A 636 -30.54 -18.20 6.34
N GLN A 637 -31.51 -17.28 6.47
CA GLN A 637 -31.39 -16.09 7.32
C GLN A 637 -31.25 -16.46 8.81
N VAL A 638 -32.08 -17.40 9.29
CA VAL A 638 -32.02 -17.90 10.67
C VAL A 638 -30.66 -18.54 10.95
N LEU A 639 -30.18 -19.43 10.08
CA LEU A 639 -28.86 -20.06 10.24
C LEU A 639 -27.72 -19.05 10.33
N GLN A 640 -27.80 -17.96 9.57
CA GLN A 640 -26.84 -16.87 9.59
C GLN A 640 -26.94 -16.02 10.86
N ALA A 641 -28.16 -15.69 11.30
CA ALA A 641 -28.40 -14.86 12.49
C ALA A 641 -27.94 -15.53 13.79
N HIS A 642 -28.07 -16.86 13.88
CA HIS A 642 -27.59 -17.64 15.03
C HIS A 642 -26.05 -17.58 15.18
N GLY A 643 -25.31 -17.25 14.12
CA GLY A 643 -23.86 -17.00 14.19
C GLY A 643 -23.00 -18.25 14.42
N TYR A 644 -23.51 -19.46 14.16
CA TYR A 644 -22.71 -20.70 14.21
C TYR A 644 -22.16 -21.09 12.84
N LEU A 645 -23.01 -21.16 11.80
CA LEU A 645 -22.57 -21.47 10.44
C LEU A 645 -21.66 -20.37 9.87
N SER A 646 -21.95 -19.13 10.25
CA SER A 646 -21.23 -17.91 9.86
C SER A 646 -20.35 -17.36 10.98
N ALA A 647 -19.98 -18.21 11.96
CA ALA A 647 -19.03 -17.83 12.99
C ALA A 647 -17.78 -17.20 12.37
N ALA A 648 -17.25 -16.18 13.05
CA ALA A 648 -16.11 -15.42 12.55
C ALA A 648 -14.90 -16.34 12.40
N LEU A 649 -14.37 -16.40 11.19
CA LEU A 649 -13.08 -16.99 10.88
C LEU A 649 -12.05 -15.86 10.99
N ILE A 650 -11.51 -15.65 12.18
CA ILE A 650 -10.58 -14.56 12.46
C ILE A 650 -9.15 -15.06 12.58
N ARG A 651 -8.18 -14.21 12.25
CA ARG A 651 -6.75 -14.46 12.46
C ARG A 651 -6.03 -13.25 13.05
N PRO A 652 -4.96 -13.44 13.84
CA PRO A 652 -4.12 -12.33 14.29
C PRO A 652 -3.60 -11.50 13.11
N ALA A 653 -3.63 -10.18 13.24
CA ALA A 653 -3.37 -9.23 12.17
C ALA A 653 -2.32 -8.16 12.56
N HIS A 654 -1.41 -8.48 13.49
CA HIS A 654 -0.24 -7.63 13.73
C HIS A 654 0.77 -7.77 12.60
N ALA A 655 0.89 -8.96 12.01
CA ALA A 655 1.58 -9.23 10.76
C ALA A 655 0.66 -9.99 9.81
N LEU A 656 0.79 -9.70 8.51
CA LEU A 656 -0.07 -10.26 7.45
C LEU A 656 0.75 -10.88 6.33
N THR A 657 0.14 -11.82 5.61
CA THR A 657 0.66 -12.18 4.28
C THR A 657 0.35 -11.06 3.29
N LEU A 658 1.18 -10.92 2.25
CA LEU A 658 1.00 -9.86 1.27
C LEU A 658 -0.39 -9.87 0.63
N HIS A 659 -0.93 -11.04 0.27
CA HIS A 659 -2.28 -11.17 -0.31
C HIS A 659 -3.40 -10.60 0.58
N ARG A 660 -3.25 -10.68 1.91
CA ARG A 660 -4.20 -10.09 2.87
C ARG A 660 -3.97 -8.59 3.06
N ALA A 661 -2.72 -8.13 2.99
CA ALA A 661 -2.36 -6.72 3.08
C ALA A 661 -2.72 -5.89 1.82
N GLN A 662 -2.81 -6.55 0.65
CA GLN A 662 -3.10 -5.90 -0.65
C GLN A 662 -4.41 -5.10 -0.69
N GLY A 663 -4.39 -4.01 -1.46
CA GLY A 663 -5.52 -3.09 -1.57
C GLY A 663 -5.78 -2.29 -0.30
N ARG A 664 -4.82 -2.24 0.64
CA ARG A 664 -4.76 -1.29 1.75
C ARG A 664 -3.52 -0.46 1.59
N ARG A 665 -3.58 0.78 2.08
CA ARG A 665 -2.41 1.63 2.22
C ARG A 665 -2.13 1.85 3.69
N TRP A 666 -0.85 1.84 4.03
CA TRP A 666 -0.35 1.95 5.38
C TRP A 666 0.69 3.08 5.40
N PRO A 667 0.70 3.94 6.43
CA PRO A 667 1.75 4.94 6.56
C PRO A 667 3.15 4.29 6.52
N SER A 668 3.34 3.20 7.26
CA SER A 668 4.57 2.41 7.27
C SER A 668 4.33 0.93 6.94
N VAL A 669 5.11 0.40 6.01
CA VAL A 669 5.14 -1.04 5.72
C VAL A 669 6.53 -1.59 5.99
N TRP A 670 6.60 -2.55 6.89
CA TRP A 670 7.78 -3.38 7.09
C TRP A 670 7.60 -4.67 6.32
N VAL A 671 8.63 -5.13 5.63
CA VAL A 671 8.59 -6.37 4.86
C VAL A 671 9.70 -7.32 5.30
N ASN A 672 9.34 -8.57 5.57
CA ASN A 672 10.31 -9.66 5.61
C ASN A 672 10.53 -10.16 4.18
N ALA A 673 11.59 -9.67 3.54
CA ALA A 673 11.91 -9.96 2.15
C ALA A 673 12.74 -11.23 1.95
N SER A 674 12.89 -12.09 2.97
CA SER A 674 13.66 -13.35 2.83
C SER A 674 13.15 -14.28 1.74
N ARG A 675 11.86 -14.19 1.40
CA ARG A 675 11.19 -15.01 0.39
C ARG A 675 9.92 -14.35 -0.11
N SER A 676 9.46 -14.83 -1.27
CA SER A 676 8.11 -14.56 -1.76
C SER A 676 7.10 -15.57 -1.19
N ALA A 677 5.84 -15.47 -1.61
CA ALA A 677 4.82 -16.44 -1.25
C ALA A 677 5.08 -17.83 -1.86
N SER A 678 5.60 -17.88 -3.10
CA SER A 678 5.73 -19.15 -3.84
C SER A 678 7.17 -19.69 -3.92
N SER A 679 8.18 -18.84 -3.67
CA SER A 679 9.59 -19.19 -3.88
C SER A 679 10.51 -18.58 -2.82
N GLU A 680 11.48 -19.38 -2.38
CA GLU A 680 12.61 -18.94 -1.55
C GLU A 680 13.72 -18.30 -2.39
N LYS A 681 13.75 -18.58 -3.70
CA LYS A 681 14.76 -17.99 -4.60
C LYS A 681 14.33 -16.58 -5.00
N PRO A 682 15.21 -15.58 -4.93
CA PRO A 682 14.86 -14.21 -5.30
C PRO A 682 14.90 -13.94 -6.82
N ASN A 683 15.53 -14.82 -7.60
CA ASN A 683 15.84 -14.60 -9.02
C ASN A 683 14.68 -14.96 -9.98
N ASN A 684 13.45 -14.58 -9.66
CA ASN A 684 12.29 -14.85 -10.51
C ASN A 684 11.24 -13.72 -10.45
N ALA A 685 10.33 -13.76 -11.43
CA ALA A 685 9.27 -12.77 -11.57
C ALA A 685 8.34 -12.68 -10.35
N ASP A 686 8.02 -13.81 -9.70
CA ASP A 686 7.13 -13.83 -8.54
C ASP A 686 7.73 -13.04 -7.37
N TYR A 687 9.02 -13.22 -7.08
CA TYR A 687 9.70 -12.48 -6.01
C TYR A 687 9.75 -10.97 -6.27
N PHE A 688 10.13 -10.55 -7.49
CA PHE A 688 10.18 -9.14 -7.85
C PHE A 688 8.79 -8.48 -7.81
N ARG A 689 7.77 -9.17 -8.32
CA ARG A 689 6.37 -8.75 -8.28
C ARG A 689 5.83 -8.66 -6.85
N TRP A 690 6.17 -9.64 -6.01
CA TRP A 690 5.80 -9.68 -4.59
C TRP A 690 6.42 -8.50 -3.83
N LEU A 691 7.71 -8.25 -3.99
CA LEU A 691 8.40 -7.13 -3.32
C LEU A 691 7.88 -5.79 -3.82
N TYR A 692 7.66 -5.65 -5.12
CA TYR A 692 7.05 -4.45 -5.71
C TYR A 692 5.66 -4.21 -5.11
N THR A 693 4.79 -5.22 -5.08
CA THR A 693 3.44 -5.10 -4.52
C THR A 693 3.46 -4.74 -3.03
N ALA A 694 4.40 -5.29 -2.25
CA ALA A 694 4.59 -4.89 -0.86
C ALA A 694 4.96 -3.40 -0.72
N SER A 695 5.83 -2.90 -1.62
CA SER A 695 6.25 -1.50 -1.63
C SER A 695 5.13 -0.52 -1.99
N VAL A 696 4.16 -0.93 -2.81
CA VAL A 696 3.00 -0.08 -3.18
C VAL A 696 2.04 0.15 -2.01
N GLY A 697 2.05 -0.74 -1.01
CA GLY A 697 1.24 -0.59 0.20
C GLY A 697 1.72 0.51 1.14
N ALA A 698 2.94 1.03 0.97
CA ALA A 698 3.53 2.06 1.82
C ALA A 698 3.24 3.47 1.28
N ASP A 699 2.60 4.32 2.09
CA ASP A 699 2.42 5.73 1.76
C ASP A 699 3.66 6.58 2.13
N GLU A 700 4.22 6.38 3.33
CA GLU A 700 5.32 7.20 3.86
C GLU A 700 6.65 6.46 3.94
N THR A 701 6.68 5.26 4.54
CA THR A 701 7.93 4.52 4.77
C THR A 701 7.81 3.03 4.42
N PHE A 702 8.80 2.52 3.69
CA PHE A 702 8.96 1.12 3.37
C PHE A 702 10.28 0.59 3.95
N THR A 703 10.20 -0.31 4.91
CA THR A 703 11.38 -0.89 5.56
C THR A 703 11.54 -2.36 5.18
N VAL A 704 12.67 -2.70 4.55
CA VAL A 704 12.97 -4.03 4.05
C VAL A 704 13.93 -4.74 5.00
N ARG A 705 13.55 -5.92 5.48
CA ARG A 705 14.40 -6.81 6.27
C ARG A 705 14.72 -8.09 5.53
N GLN A 706 15.91 -8.62 5.77
CA GLN A 706 16.35 -9.90 5.22
C GLN A 706 16.24 -9.96 3.69
N MET A 707 16.46 -8.83 3.01
CA MET A 707 16.54 -8.85 1.55
C MET A 707 17.74 -9.74 1.16
N PRO A 708 17.57 -10.72 0.26
CA PRO A 708 18.67 -11.53 -0.24
C PRO A 708 19.69 -10.64 -0.97
N LEU A 709 20.95 -11.04 -0.93
CA LEU A 709 21.94 -10.50 -1.85
C LEU A 709 21.69 -11.16 -3.21
N LEU A 710 21.33 -10.35 -4.20
CA LEU A 710 21.15 -10.80 -5.57
C LEU A 710 21.89 -9.86 -6.50
N SER A 711 22.91 -10.41 -7.17
CA SER A 711 23.72 -9.76 -8.19
C SER A 711 23.94 -10.77 -9.33
N PRO A 712 24.37 -10.29 -10.52
CA PRO A 712 24.81 -11.18 -11.59
C PRO A 712 25.84 -12.23 -11.15
N LEU A 713 26.61 -11.95 -10.08
CA LEU A 713 27.68 -12.80 -9.57
C LEU A 713 27.24 -13.78 -8.46
N SER A 714 25.99 -13.71 -7.96
CA SER A 714 25.56 -14.46 -6.77
C SER A 714 25.70 -15.98 -6.83
N ASN A 715 25.81 -16.56 -8.03
CA ASN A 715 26.02 -18.01 -8.22
C ASN A 715 27.30 -18.32 -9.01
N ALA A 716 28.22 -17.36 -9.15
CA ALA A 716 29.38 -17.50 -10.00
C ALA A 716 30.39 -18.49 -9.39
N ALA A 717 30.67 -19.59 -10.07
CA ALA A 717 31.74 -20.50 -9.69
C ALA A 717 33.11 -19.92 -10.08
N VAL A 718 33.95 -19.63 -9.09
CA VAL A 718 35.33 -19.18 -9.33
C VAL A 718 36.24 -20.41 -9.48
N SER A 719 36.99 -20.48 -10.57
CA SER A 719 37.87 -21.62 -10.85
C SER A 719 39.16 -21.19 -11.56
N ARG A 720 40.16 -22.07 -11.53
CA ARG A 720 41.39 -21.92 -12.31
C ARG A 720 41.32 -22.82 -13.54
N ALA A 721 41.85 -22.37 -14.67
CA ALA A 721 42.05 -23.25 -15.82
C ALA A 721 43.02 -24.38 -15.47
N HIS A 722 42.82 -25.58 -16.04
CA HIS A 722 43.64 -26.76 -15.74
C HIS A 722 45.14 -26.53 -16.02
N ASN A 723 45.47 -25.64 -16.95
CA ASN A 723 46.84 -25.25 -17.31
C ASN A 723 47.02 -23.73 -17.17
N ILE A 724 46.71 -23.17 -16.00
CA ILE A 724 46.94 -21.74 -15.73
C ILE A 724 48.41 -21.37 -16.00
N ARG A 725 48.64 -20.33 -16.78
CA ARG A 725 49.99 -19.80 -17.05
C ARG A 725 50.32 -18.73 -16.00
N ILE A 726 51.26 -19.03 -15.13
CA ILE A 726 51.84 -18.05 -14.19
C ILE A 726 53.16 -17.54 -14.75
N GLY A 727 53.25 -16.23 -14.97
CA GLY A 727 54.45 -15.57 -15.48
C GLY A 727 54.13 -14.21 -16.09
N THR A 728 55.13 -13.32 -16.15
CA THR A 728 54.95 -11.96 -16.65
C THR A 728 54.46 -11.93 -18.10
N PHE A 729 53.54 -11.02 -18.40
CA PHE A 729 53.04 -10.80 -19.74
C PHE A 729 52.76 -9.32 -20.00
N PRO A 730 52.85 -8.86 -21.26
CA PRO A 730 52.66 -7.45 -21.58
C PRO A 730 51.22 -7.02 -21.27
N LEU A 731 51.08 -5.99 -20.44
CA LEU A 731 49.82 -5.32 -20.16
C LEU A 731 49.64 -4.18 -21.16
N LYS A 732 48.64 -4.29 -22.04
CA LYS A 732 48.29 -3.23 -22.99
C LYS A 732 47.14 -2.42 -22.41
N HIS A 733 47.35 -1.13 -22.20
CA HIS A 733 46.27 -0.20 -21.90
C HIS A 733 45.73 0.34 -23.23
N SER A 734 44.62 -0.24 -23.72
CA SER A 734 43.99 0.19 -24.98
C SER A 734 42.80 1.11 -24.73
N LEU A 735 42.54 1.99 -25.70
CA LEU A 735 41.36 2.85 -25.73
C LEU A 735 40.17 2.03 -26.24
N PHE A 736 39.25 1.65 -25.36
CA PHE A 736 38.03 0.93 -25.73
C PHE A 736 37.00 1.87 -26.34
N TYR A 737 36.36 1.49 -27.45
CA TYR A 737 35.20 2.18 -28.01
C TYR A 737 34.44 1.25 -28.96
N ASP A 738 33.16 1.51 -29.19
CA ASP A 738 32.40 0.77 -30.20
C ASP A 738 32.71 1.33 -31.59
N ALA A 739 33.58 0.64 -32.33
CA ALA A 739 33.95 1.01 -33.71
C ALA A 739 32.78 0.94 -34.70
N PHE A 740 31.65 0.34 -34.31
CA PHE A 740 30.43 0.23 -35.11
C PHE A 740 29.27 1.08 -34.56
N ARG A 741 29.51 1.97 -33.58
CA ARG A 741 28.50 2.86 -33.00
C ARG A 741 27.83 3.70 -34.09
N HIS A 742 26.51 3.68 -34.11
CA HIS A 742 25.72 4.61 -34.91
C HIS A 742 25.47 5.92 -34.14
N PRO A 743 25.72 7.09 -34.74
CA PRO A 743 25.48 8.37 -34.07
C PRO A 743 23.99 8.59 -33.78
N THR A 744 23.68 9.16 -32.62
CA THR A 744 22.34 9.70 -32.32
C THR A 744 22.01 10.92 -33.20
N GLU A 745 20.74 11.34 -33.29
CA GLU A 745 20.38 12.56 -34.05
C GLU A 745 21.15 13.80 -33.61
N GLN A 746 21.44 13.91 -32.31
CA GLN A 746 22.20 15.02 -31.74
C GLN A 746 23.69 14.92 -32.11
N GLU A 747 24.29 13.73 -32.01
CA GLU A 747 25.68 13.45 -32.44
C GLU A 747 25.87 13.58 -33.96
N ALA A 748 24.81 13.34 -34.74
CA ALA A 748 24.83 13.49 -36.18
C ALA A 748 25.13 14.95 -36.58
N SER A 749 24.71 15.91 -35.74
CA SER A 749 24.85 17.36 -35.94
C SER A 749 26.13 17.98 -35.37
N MET A 750 26.98 17.21 -34.68
CA MET A 750 28.24 17.71 -34.13
C MET A 750 29.22 18.15 -35.22
N ALA A 751 29.87 19.29 -35.01
CA ALA A 751 30.91 19.78 -35.90
C ALA A 751 32.18 18.92 -35.79
N MET A 752 32.68 18.43 -36.93
CA MET A 752 33.90 17.64 -36.99
C MET A 752 35.14 18.55 -36.91
N PRO A 753 36.24 18.08 -36.29
CA PRO A 753 37.46 18.85 -36.17
C PRO A 753 38.14 19.06 -37.53
N SER A 754 38.99 20.08 -37.61
CA SER A 754 39.82 20.34 -38.78
C SER A 754 40.65 19.11 -39.14
N GLY A 755 40.60 18.70 -40.41
CA GLY A 755 41.37 17.58 -40.96
C GLY A 755 40.74 16.19 -40.82
N PHE A 756 39.52 16.08 -40.28
CA PHE A 756 38.74 14.84 -40.29
C PHE A 756 38.23 14.52 -41.70
N SER A 757 38.47 13.29 -42.19
CA SER A 757 38.06 12.91 -43.55
C SER A 757 37.47 11.50 -43.68
N ASP A 758 37.92 10.54 -42.87
CA ASP A 758 37.45 9.16 -42.90
C ASP A 758 36.26 8.95 -41.95
N MET A 759 35.07 8.84 -42.52
CA MET A 759 33.84 8.61 -41.77
C MET A 759 33.84 7.30 -40.98
N ALA A 760 34.69 6.32 -41.31
CA ALA A 760 34.84 5.11 -40.51
C ALA A 760 35.46 5.38 -39.13
N LEU A 761 36.18 6.48 -38.95
CA LEU A 761 36.72 6.91 -37.65
C LEU A 761 35.75 7.77 -36.85
N ARG A 762 34.53 8.03 -37.34
CA ARG A 762 33.54 8.85 -36.65
C ARG A 762 33.19 8.29 -35.26
N PRO A 763 33.03 6.97 -35.05
CA PRO A 763 32.79 6.42 -33.73
C PRO A 763 33.92 6.72 -32.73
N LEU A 764 35.19 6.71 -33.20
CA LEU A 764 36.34 7.07 -32.37
C LEU A 764 36.29 8.54 -31.96
N PHE A 765 35.95 9.43 -32.89
CA PHE A 765 35.79 10.85 -32.59
C PHE A 765 34.67 11.13 -31.58
N LEU A 766 33.51 10.49 -31.73
CA LEU A 766 32.38 10.65 -30.82
C LEU A 766 32.74 10.16 -29.41
N GLU A 767 33.37 8.99 -29.30
CA GLU A 767 33.82 8.46 -28.02
C GLU A 767 34.84 9.40 -27.33
N LEU A 768 35.81 9.91 -28.10
CA LEU A 768 36.80 10.85 -27.57
C LEU A 768 36.15 12.16 -27.11
N SER A 769 35.19 12.68 -27.87
CA SER A 769 34.45 13.89 -27.52
C SER A 769 33.64 13.71 -26.24
N GLU A 770 32.95 12.56 -26.11
CA GLU A 770 32.18 12.21 -24.92
C GLU A 770 33.06 12.06 -23.67
N ARG A 771 34.29 11.53 -23.83
CA ARG A 771 35.28 11.44 -22.73
C ARG A 771 35.78 12.80 -22.25
N LEU A 772 35.78 13.79 -23.13
CA LEU A 772 36.26 15.14 -22.85
C LEU A 772 35.17 16.10 -22.39
N ALA A 773 33.88 15.74 -22.53
CA ALA A 773 32.75 16.64 -22.33
C ALA A 773 32.72 17.33 -20.96
N ASP A 774 33.13 16.63 -19.89
CA ASP A 774 33.19 17.13 -18.52
C ASP A 774 34.60 17.61 -18.12
N SER A 775 35.45 17.93 -19.10
CA SER A 775 36.84 18.35 -18.89
C SER A 775 37.14 19.70 -19.54
N ASP A 776 38.18 20.37 -19.06
CA ASP A 776 38.70 21.60 -19.69
C ASP A 776 39.49 21.32 -20.99
N TRP A 777 39.55 20.06 -21.44
CA TRP A 777 40.26 19.66 -22.65
C TRP A 777 39.30 19.49 -23.81
N SER A 778 39.74 19.88 -25.01
CA SER A 778 38.94 19.77 -26.23
C SER A 778 39.78 19.28 -27.40
N LEU A 779 39.11 18.70 -28.39
CA LEU A 779 39.71 18.28 -29.66
C LEU A 779 39.84 19.47 -30.61
N SER A 780 41.06 19.86 -30.97
CA SER A 780 41.31 21.04 -31.82
C SER A 780 41.83 20.75 -33.22
N ASP A 781 42.55 19.64 -33.44
CA ASP A 781 43.07 19.23 -34.76
C ASP A 781 43.07 17.70 -34.90
N TRP A 782 42.82 17.20 -36.11
CA TRP A 782 42.70 15.78 -36.42
C TRP A 782 43.42 15.45 -37.73
N ARG A 783 44.41 14.55 -37.70
CA ARG A 783 45.21 14.21 -38.90
C ARG A 783 45.27 12.70 -39.11
N GLU A 784 44.68 12.26 -40.20
CA GLU A 784 44.57 10.86 -40.56
C GLU A 784 45.74 10.39 -41.41
N HIS A 785 46.24 9.19 -41.13
CA HIS A 785 47.22 8.46 -41.91
C HIS A 785 46.82 6.98 -41.97
N SER A 786 47.47 6.17 -42.80
CA SER A 786 47.18 4.73 -42.84
C SER A 786 47.42 4.07 -41.48
N TYR A 787 46.36 3.47 -40.90
CA TYR A 787 46.35 2.77 -39.61
C TYR A 787 46.76 3.62 -38.39
N GLN A 788 46.71 4.94 -38.51
CA GLN A 788 46.99 5.82 -37.38
C GLN A 788 46.35 7.21 -37.55
N VAL A 789 46.00 7.84 -36.44
CA VAL A 789 45.52 9.23 -36.40
C VAL A 789 46.33 10.02 -35.37
N VAL A 790 46.70 11.25 -35.72
CA VAL A 790 47.32 12.20 -34.80
C VAL A 790 46.29 13.25 -34.42
N ILE A 791 46.08 13.39 -33.12
CA ILE A 791 45.01 14.18 -32.53
C ILE A 791 45.64 15.24 -31.63
N THR A 792 45.19 16.49 -31.74
CA THR A 792 45.61 17.57 -30.85
C THR A 792 44.53 17.87 -29.82
N PHE A 793 44.90 17.78 -28.54
CA PHE A 793 44.07 18.17 -27.40
C PHE A 793 44.51 19.54 -26.90
N SER A 794 43.55 20.46 -26.73
CA SER A 794 43.79 21.84 -26.27
C SER A 794 43.10 22.10 -24.94
N TYR A 795 43.80 22.72 -24.00
CA TYR A 795 43.27 23.12 -22.71
C TYR A 795 42.59 24.50 -22.79
N GLN A 796 41.37 24.66 -22.26
CA GLN A 796 40.55 25.86 -22.48
C GLN A 796 41.15 27.16 -21.93
N THR A 797 41.96 27.09 -20.86
CA THR A 797 42.48 28.29 -20.17
C THR A 797 43.98 28.53 -20.34
N ALA A 798 44.71 27.64 -21.03
CA ALA A 798 46.13 27.77 -21.31
C ALA A 798 46.43 27.48 -22.79
N ALA A 799 47.46 28.11 -23.37
CA ALA A 799 47.94 27.79 -24.72
C ALA A 799 48.67 26.44 -24.80
N THR A 800 48.25 25.46 -24.00
CA THR A 800 48.83 24.13 -23.90
C THR A 800 48.10 23.20 -24.86
N ASN A 801 48.86 22.67 -25.82
CA ASN A 801 48.39 21.68 -26.78
C ASN A 801 49.19 20.39 -26.61
N ILE A 802 48.51 19.26 -26.59
CA ILE A 802 49.12 17.93 -26.49
C ILE A 802 48.73 17.15 -27.73
N ARG A 803 49.72 16.67 -28.49
CA ARG A 803 49.48 15.76 -29.61
C ARG A 803 49.60 14.31 -29.16
N VAL A 804 48.61 13.51 -29.52
CA VAL A 804 48.57 12.07 -29.26
C VAL A 804 48.35 11.34 -30.57
N ARG A 805 49.17 10.32 -30.82
CA ARG A 805 49.02 9.40 -31.94
C ARG A 805 48.32 8.14 -31.48
N LEU A 806 47.23 7.79 -32.13
CA LEU A 806 46.53 6.53 -31.95
C LEU A 806 46.82 5.63 -33.14
N HIS A 807 47.28 4.42 -32.89
CA HIS A 807 47.40 3.37 -33.91
C HIS A 807 46.17 2.47 -33.82
N TYR A 808 45.64 2.03 -34.96
CA TYR A 808 44.49 1.14 -35.01
C TYR A 808 44.67 0.02 -36.04
N ASP A 809 43.95 -1.09 -35.85
CA ASP A 809 43.98 -2.23 -36.78
C ASP A 809 42.97 -2.09 -37.93
N LYS A 810 42.83 -3.14 -38.75
CA LYS A 810 41.88 -3.18 -39.88
C LYS A 810 40.40 -3.10 -39.48
N ASN A 811 40.09 -3.35 -38.21
CA ASN A 811 38.74 -3.25 -37.64
C ASN A 811 38.59 -1.93 -36.85
N PHE A 812 39.52 -0.99 -37.01
CA PHE A 812 39.59 0.28 -36.31
C PHE A 812 39.79 0.19 -34.80
N ALA A 813 40.11 -1.00 -34.25
CA ALA A 813 40.41 -1.13 -32.82
C ALA A 813 41.74 -0.43 -32.50
N VAL A 814 41.76 0.47 -31.51
CA VAL A 814 42.99 1.18 -31.10
C VAL A 814 43.96 0.20 -30.44
N THR A 815 45.11 0.01 -31.07
CA THR A 815 46.15 -0.95 -30.65
C THR A 815 47.27 -0.32 -29.83
N ASN A 816 47.51 0.99 -29.99
CA ASN A 816 48.54 1.71 -29.27
C ASN A 816 48.25 3.21 -29.17
N VAL A 817 48.67 3.84 -28.07
CA VAL A 817 48.53 5.28 -27.79
C VAL A 817 49.91 5.87 -27.48
N VAL A 818 50.38 6.76 -28.33
CA VAL A 818 51.71 7.38 -28.23
C VAL A 818 51.56 8.88 -28.05
N PHE A 819 52.00 9.40 -26.90
CA PHE A 819 52.10 10.84 -26.66
C PHE A 819 53.28 11.40 -27.45
N ILE A 820 53.02 12.37 -28.32
CA ILE A 820 54.06 13.05 -29.11
C ILE A 820 54.65 14.20 -28.31
N ASP A 821 53.80 14.91 -27.55
CA ASP A 821 54.16 16.06 -26.72
C ASP A 821 53.56 15.95 -25.31
N GLY A 822 53.84 16.94 -24.46
CA GLY A 822 53.30 17.08 -23.11
C GLY A 822 54.24 16.55 -22.03
N ASN A 823 54.23 17.17 -20.85
CA ASN A 823 54.99 16.70 -19.69
C ASN A 823 54.33 15.47 -19.01
N ASP A 824 55.01 14.83 -18.06
CA ASP A 824 54.51 13.61 -17.42
C ASP A 824 53.12 13.77 -16.75
N ILE A 825 52.80 14.95 -16.23
CA ILE A 825 51.52 15.24 -15.57
C ILE A 825 50.42 15.37 -16.63
N GLU A 826 50.69 16.16 -17.66
CA GLU A 826 49.82 16.37 -18.83
C GLU A 826 49.49 15.06 -19.55
N GLN A 827 50.50 14.24 -19.84
CA GLN A 827 50.31 12.93 -20.46
C GLN A 827 49.48 12.00 -19.56
N LYS A 828 49.71 11.99 -18.23
CA LYS A 828 48.89 11.23 -17.28
C LYS A 828 47.45 11.71 -17.25
N THR A 829 47.20 13.02 -17.28
CA THR A 829 45.85 13.60 -17.28
C THR A 829 45.09 13.21 -18.55
N ILE A 830 45.67 13.41 -19.73
CA ILE A 830 45.03 13.01 -20.99
C ILE A 830 44.86 11.50 -21.04
N ARG A 831 45.87 10.71 -20.64
CA ARG A 831 45.73 9.25 -20.58
C ARG A 831 44.56 8.83 -19.70
N LYS A 832 44.34 9.49 -18.55
CA LYS A 832 43.21 9.21 -17.67
C LYS A 832 41.85 9.52 -18.32
N LEU A 833 41.74 10.62 -19.06
CA LEU A 833 40.53 10.97 -19.82
C LEU A 833 40.28 9.98 -20.97
N LEU A 834 41.34 9.53 -21.63
CA LEU A 834 41.29 8.65 -22.78
C LEU A 834 41.03 7.18 -22.44
N MET A 835 41.26 6.71 -21.22
CA MET A 835 41.21 5.29 -20.85
C MET A 835 40.01 5.01 -19.95
N LYS A 836 38.78 5.03 -20.51
CA LYS A 836 37.59 4.47 -19.82
C LYS A 836 37.69 2.93 -19.78
N PRO A 837 37.15 2.29 -18.73
CA PRO A 837 37.11 0.84 -18.60
C PRO A 837 36.27 0.19 -19.72
N PHE A 838 36.65 -1.03 -20.11
CA PHE A 838 35.92 -1.83 -21.10
C PHE A 838 34.45 -2.02 -20.69
N LYS A 839 33.52 -1.80 -21.63
CA LYS A 839 32.09 -2.08 -21.46
C LYS A 839 31.63 -3.07 -22.54
N PRO A 840 31.04 -4.21 -22.17
CA PRO A 840 30.41 -5.13 -23.12
C PRO A 840 29.30 -4.44 -23.93
N GLN A 841 29.15 -4.86 -25.19
CA GLN A 841 28.04 -4.49 -26.07
C GLN A 841 26.74 -5.20 -25.67
N SER A 842 26.81 -6.47 -25.25
CA SER A 842 25.64 -7.18 -24.73
C SER A 842 25.17 -6.58 -23.42
N GLU A 843 23.92 -6.12 -23.36
CA GLU A 843 23.29 -5.67 -22.12
C GLU A 843 23.35 -6.73 -21.01
N THR A 844 23.32 -8.01 -21.37
CA THR A 844 23.37 -9.14 -20.44
C THR A 844 24.73 -9.24 -19.76
N LEU A 845 25.81 -8.98 -20.50
CA LEU A 845 27.17 -9.01 -19.97
C LEU A 845 27.58 -7.69 -19.34
N ALA A 846 27.04 -6.56 -19.84
CA ALA A 846 27.37 -5.23 -19.34
C ALA A 846 27.14 -5.11 -17.83
N GLU A 847 25.97 -5.56 -17.35
CA GLU A 847 25.62 -5.53 -15.92
C GLU A 847 26.51 -6.46 -15.07
N ALA A 848 26.90 -7.61 -15.62
CA ALA A 848 27.80 -8.55 -14.96
C ALA A 848 29.22 -7.98 -14.83
N VAL A 849 29.73 -7.33 -15.88
CA VAL A 849 31.04 -6.68 -15.88
C VAL A 849 31.05 -5.46 -14.98
N GLU A 850 29.99 -4.66 -14.97
CA GLU A 850 29.84 -3.53 -14.05
C GLU A 850 29.84 -3.99 -12.59
N THR A 851 29.04 -5.01 -12.27
CA THR A 851 29.02 -5.61 -10.91
C THR A 851 30.40 -6.16 -10.52
N LEU A 852 31.09 -6.82 -11.45
CA LEU A 852 32.44 -7.33 -11.24
C LEU A 852 33.43 -6.17 -11.02
N GLN A 853 33.34 -5.11 -11.81
CA GLN A 853 34.20 -3.94 -11.70
C GLN A 853 34.01 -3.23 -10.35
N GLU A 854 32.77 -3.01 -9.91
CA GLU A 854 32.46 -2.41 -8.60
C GLU A 854 33.07 -3.22 -7.45
N LEU A 855 32.90 -4.54 -7.49
CA LEU A 855 33.44 -5.46 -6.48
C LEU A 855 34.98 -5.44 -6.45
N LEU A 856 35.59 -5.50 -7.64
CA LEU A 856 37.04 -5.59 -7.80
C LEU A 856 37.77 -4.26 -7.54
N ALA A 857 37.08 -3.13 -7.69
CA ALA A 857 37.63 -1.80 -7.41
C ALA A 857 38.07 -1.65 -5.94
N ALA A 858 37.36 -2.29 -4.99
CA ALA A 858 37.75 -2.30 -3.57
C ALA A 858 39.10 -3.01 -3.31
N TYR A 859 39.58 -3.77 -4.29
CA TYR A 859 40.86 -4.49 -4.28
C TYR A 859 41.86 -3.92 -5.29
N ASN A 860 41.64 -2.68 -5.76
CA ASN A 860 42.49 -1.94 -6.71
C ASN A 860 42.64 -2.58 -8.10
N PHE A 861 41.79 -3.53 -8.46
CA PHE A 861 41.76 -4.07 -9.81
C PHE A 861 41.12 -3.07 -10.77
N VAL A 862 41.74 -2.93 -11.95
CA VAL A 862 41.18 -2.16 -13.07
C VAL A 862 41.10 -3.05 -14.30
N ILE A 863 39.97 -3.02 -15.00
CA ILE A 863 39.83 -3.69 -16.30
C ILE A 863 40.63 -2.90 -17.33
N ILE A 864 41.64 -3.53 -17.93
CA ILE A 864 42.53 -2.91 -18.91
C ILE A 864 42.39 -3.48 -20.32
N GLU A 865 41.83 -4.70 -20.45
CA GLU A 865 41.48 -5.32 -21.73
C GLU A 865 40.19 -6.11 -21.61
N GLY A 866 39.41 -6.14 -22.67
CA GLY A 866 38.18 -6.92 -22.73
C GLY A 866 37.87 -7.36 -24.16
N THR A 867 37.48 -8.61 -24.33
CA THR A 867 36.93 -9.13 -25.59
C THR A 867 35.63 -9.88 -25.29
N GLU A 868 34.65 -9.67 -26.15
CA GLU A 868 33.31 -10.23 -25.99
C GLU A 868 33.01 -11.27 -27.07
N ALA A 869 32.31 -12.32 -26.65
CA ALA A 869 31.61 -13.27 -27.49
C ALA A 869 30.19 -13.48 -26.93
N SER A 870 29.36 -14.27 -27.60
CA SER A 870 28.00 -14.56 -27.14
C SER A 870 27.99 -15.16 -25.73
N TYR A 871 27.44 -14.41 -24.76
CA TYR A 871 27.36 -14.74 -23.33
C TYR A 871 28.70 -15.00 -22.62
N ARG A 872 29.81 -14.59 -23.21
CA ARG A 872 31.15 -14.75 -22.65
C ARG A 872 31.94 -13.46 -22.82
N VAL A 873 32.64 -13.07 -21.78
CA VAL A 873 33.62 -11.99 -21.85
C VAL A 873 34.95 -12.47 -21.28
N GLN A 874 36.03 -12.20 -22.00
CA GLN A 874 37.39 -12.36 -21.49
C GLN A 874 37.91 -10.99 -21.10
N LEU A 875 38.36 -10.84 -19.86
CA LEU A 875 38.83 -9.59 -19.30
C LEU A 875 40.28 -9.75 -18.83
N THR A 876 41.10 -8.75 -19.10
CA THR A 876 42.40 -8.58 -18.44
C THR A 876 42.27 -7.49 -17.39
N LEU A 877 42.58 -7.87 -16.15
CA LEU A 877 42.59 -6.99 -14.99
C LEU A 877 44.04 -6.69 -14.60
N ALA A 878 44.29 -5.50 -14.08
CA ALA A 878 45.60 -5.11 -13.57
C ALA A 878 45.53 -4.50 -12.16
N VAL A 879 46.58 -4.75 -11.38
CA VAL A 879 46.90 -4.07 -10.11
C VAL A 879 48.37 -3.68 -10.21
N ASP A 880 48.66 -2.37 -10.20
CA ASP A 880 50.01 -1.84 -10.42
C ASP A 880 50.65 -2.39 -11.71
N ASN A 881 51.73 -3.17 -11.60
CA ASN A 881 52.45 -3.80 -12.72
C ASN A 881 52.12 -5.29 -12.90
N GLU A 882 51.18 -5.82 -12.11
CA GLU A 882 50.73 -7.21 -12.21
C GLU A 882 49.39 -7.29 -12.93
N GLY A 883 49.22 -8.30 -13.79
CA GLY A 883 47.96 -8.55 -14.48
C GLY A 883 47.46 -9.98 -14.38
N ILE A 884 46.14 -10.12 -14.54
CA ILE A 884 45.41 -11.39 -14.52
C ILE A 884 44.34 -11.38 -15.62
N GLU A 885 44.25 -12.49 -16.35
CA GLU A 885 43.27 -12.70 -17.42
C GLU A 885 42.21 -13.69 -16.95
N ILE A 886 40.95 -13.29 -17.04
CA ILE A 886 39.80 -14.06 -16.60
C ILE A 886 38.79 -14.23 -17.74
N GLN A 887 38.07 -15.35 -17.73
CA GLN A 887 36.89 -15.58 -18.54
C GLN A 887 35.66 -15.57 -17.65
N VAL A 888 34.66 -14.76 -18.01
CA VAL A 888 33.37 -14.69 -17.35
C VAL A 888 32.32 -15.25 -18.31
N ASP A 889 31.67 -16.33 -17.90
CA ASP A 889 30.59 -16.97 -18.63
C ASP A 889 29.25 -16.64 -17.96
N ALA A 890 28.28 -16.13 -18.71
CA ALA A 890 26.94 -15.83 -18.25
C ALA A 890 25.88 -16.69 -18.96
N ASN A 891 24.71 -16.83 -18.35
CA ASN A 891 23.56 -17.43 -19.01
C ASN A 891 22.71 -16.35 -19.73
N LYS A 892 21.67 -16.78 -20.44
CA LYS A 892 20.72 -15.90 -21.13
C LYS A 892 19.99 -14.90 -20.23
N GLU A 893 19.90 -15.19 -18.93
CA GLU A 893 19.23 -14.36 -17.92
C GLU A 893 20.18 -13.33 -17.29
N GLY A 894 21.46 -13.31 -17.68
CA GLY A 894 22.45 -12.38 -17.12
C GLY A 894 23.01 -12.79 -15.77
N MET A 895 22.87 -14.07 -15.40
CA MET A 895 23.57 -14.66 -14.25
C MET A 895 24.91 -15.25 -14.71
N VAL A 896 25.99 -14.90 -14.02
CA VAL A 896 27.32 -15.47 -14.25
C VAL A 896 27.36 -16.89 -13.71
N SER A 897 27.65 -17.85 -14.57
CA SER A 897 27.83 -19.26 -14.20
C SER A 897 29.25 -19.55 -13.72
N SER A 898 30.25 -18.90 -14.29
CA SER A 898 31.64 -19.11 -13.89
C SER A 898 32.55 -17.93 -14.18
N ILE A 899 33.53 -17.74 -13.30
CA ILE A 899 34.69 -16.88 -13.50
C ILE A 899 35.92 -17.78 -13.49
N ARG A 900 36.60 -17.91 -14.62
CA ARG A 900 37.76 -18.79 -14.77
C ARG A 900 39.04 -17.98 -14.98
N VAL A 901 40.04 -18.19 -14.13
CA VAL A 901 41.38 -17.60 -14.33
C VAL A 901 42.11 -18.35 -15.43
N LEU A 902 42.49 -17.64 -16.49
CA LEU A 902 43.21 -18.19 -17.64
C LEU A 902 44.72 -18.03 -17.49
N LYS A 903 45.16 -16.86 -17.02
CA LYS A 903 46.57 -16.47 -16.94
C LYS A 903 46.78 -15.44 -15.84
N ALA A 904 47.93 -15.44 -15.17
CA ALA A 904 48.28 -14.43 -14.18
C ALA A 904 49.78 -14.14 -14.17
N SER A 905 50.16 -12.95 -13.72
CA SER A 905 51.56 -12.54 -13.60
C SER A 905 52.25 -13.23 -12.41
N THR A 906 51.52 -13.37 -11.31
CA THR A 906 51.98 -13.99 -10.06
C THR A 906 50.88 -14.88 -9.47
N GLU A 907 51.23 -15.71 -8.50
CA GLU A 907 50.23 -16.44 -7.69
C GLU A 907 49.50 -15.49 -6.72
N GLY A 908 50.16 -14.39 -6.29
CA GLY A 908 49.60 -13.41 -5.37
C GLY A 908 48.37 -12.70 -5.92
N ILE A 909 48.41 -12.26 -7.19
CA ILE A 909 47.25 -11.60 -7.82
C ILE A 909 46.06 -12.55 -7.99
N VAL A 910 46.29 -13.86 -8.16
CA VAL A 910 45.22 -14.87 -8.20
C VAL A 910 44.55 -14.98 -6.84
N GLN A 911 45.32 -15.08 -5.76
CA GLN A 911 44.78 -15.13 -4.39
C GLN A 911 44.03 -13.85 -4.02
N GLN A 912 44.50 -12.68 -4.49
CA GLN A 912 43.80 -11.41 -4.29
C GLN A 912 42.46 -11.38 -5.02
N LEU A 913 42.39 -11.87 -6.26
CA LEU A 913 41.13 -12.00 -7.00
C LEU A 913 40.18 -12.98 -6.31
N GLU A 914 40.66 -14.16 -5.92
CA GLU A 914 39.85 -15.16 -5.20
C GLU A 914 39.28 -14.59 -3.90
N LYS A 915 40.08 -13.83 -3.14
CA LYS A 915 39.64 -13.11 -1.94
C LYS A 915 38.60 -12.04 -2.24
N ALA A 916 38.72 -11.32 -3.35
CA ALA A 916 37.75 -10.30 -3.75
C ALA A 916 36.40 -10.92 -4.12
N LEU A 917 36.42 -12.05 -4.83
CA LEU A 917 35.22 -12.76 -5.27
C LEU A 917 34.54 -13.55 -4.14
N ALA A 918 35.27 -13.96 -3.10
CA ALA A 918 34.73 -14.64 -1.93
C ALA A 918 33.77 -13.79 -1.08
N VAL A 919 33.71 -12.47 -1.30
CA VAL A 919 32.75 -11.57 -0.60
C VAL A 919 31.31 -11.78 -1.10
N GLN A 920 31.11 -12.41 -2.27
CA GLN A 920 29.79 -12.69 -2.86
C GLN A 920 29.25 -14.10 -2.54
N SER A 921 30.08 -15.00 -1.98
CA SER A 921 29.76 -16.42 -1.77
C SER A 921 29.14 -16.74 -0.42
#